data_AF-A0A915ZEX7-F1
#
_entry.id   AF-A0A915ZEX7-F1
#
_cell.length_a   1.000
_cell.length_b   1.000
_cell.length_c   1.000
_cell.angle_alpha   90.00
_cell.angle_beta   90.00
_cell.angle_gamma   90.00
#
_symmetry.space_group_name_H-M   'P 1'
#
loop_
_entity.id
_entity.type
_entity.pdbx_description
1 polymer ?
#
loop_
_entity_poly.entity_id
_entity_poly.type
_entity_poly.pdbx_seq_one_letter_code
_entity_poly.pdbx_strand_id
1 'polypeptide(L)'
;MQIIQIIRGNSTKILFSLIFSIILFSYPLFTTAEIRTFSHVEKIDYGPTAIPLVYDSKVFDDGTMVIRIVRRDPNANANPPPFDDCFINMFSLRIINLDGTVIEKDYNLDIPTFNYCPGQLPLINYYLIRKNQILVTYYNSIDLNDILDATTDATTELGIVIDLDGNVLGREDFGPSSAFSGIELNINREKGFLRYNLEVITDSIIIKWQQYRIEPEGNFTRLTVGNIAFSDSNSGIVTMSTVDEGYAIVFVNRTNTNTTNPFLPQNQLFILPIRYNQPSVSPFLLYQTPIPNSEFFDLTCNIAYVGVGEVCIFRVTQSGVVSNHFHIKVNFLSSGAVISFQIINSLLPVNNMGSFWGVHSLTFGGYLLTSIPSGPDWLMYGYLFNEYGEISYDWEFPEPMVVNSRGKFEILPHNNTLLVAQNETDNSWQFKVIDLPKFADGRDNGYSNLNVESTTPSIKDIVDPEIDKITINFYEPVFISTGKLSIYQKDGDKTYLRQSFQSFQSSYFLIKNDGRTVIGKILDSTFSVSKGNYFIKMDNDFVRDRVFNEPMLGIRENIWSFTTEERIDHFSPSATGILRLTPEGTLYFDNLTSDQQSKFFDNLLNDLSYVVPINRSRLSSNGRTQVDNSVNEKQYLISIDIKETRIENDNIGVETVFKYINIMVKYKDQTPIGEGQATRYLDETYGFVSSPNLWERYKFVLLGVFLFVGLLIVLFLFAQRRDSRGNNIAILQLGIIILDLVMDILFISSNARDIHILYLPSVFFLVMPVGINTILAFSIVTNENTNTKFNQWFKTNEKVAFLFTILAGADIKALNILHSNLAGFSCFRAPFSESLKVKILWGSCLSIFTEDIPQVAIQIYYTQKVNFNDIIPFLTLISSTLNLTINIVSRLYHVTNRVINQNASNYIHDSNDSDDSDEIDDLDAVVLPNSSKKKIKKK
;
A
#
# COMPACT_ATOMS: atom_id res chain seq x y z
N MET A 1 -20.69 38.84 -76.37
CA MET A 1 -19.33 39.33 -76.05
C MET A 1 -19.14 39.34 -74.52
N GLN A 2 -19.39 38.22 -73.84
CA GLN A 2 -18.40 37.19 -73.45
C GLN A 2 -17.20 37.68 -72.60
N ILE A 3 -16.88 38.97 -72.57
CA ILE A 3 -15.83 39.54 -71.71
C ILE A 3 -16.44 40.07 -70.39
N ILE A 4 -17.67 40.61 -70.42
CA ILE A 4 -18.31 41.19 -69.23
C ILE A 4 -18.85 40.14 -68.24
N GLN A 5 -19.23 38.93 -68.70
CA GLN A 5 -19.61 37.83 -67.80
C GLN A 5 -18.42 37.08 -67.21
N ILE A 6 -17.27 37.06 -67.90
CA ILE A 6 -16.02 36.50 -67.35
C ILE A 6 -15.45 37.45 -66.28
N ILE A 7 -15.59 38.76 -66.45
CA ILE A 7 -15.15 39.75 -65.43
C ILE A 7 -16.02 39.68 -64.17
N ARG A 8 -17.33 39.45 -64.28
CA ARG A 8 -18.22 39.36 -63.09
C ARG A 8 -18.06 38.06 -62.29
N GLY A 9 -17.77 36.94 -62.96
CA GLY A 9 -17.50 35.65 -62.32
C GLY A 9 -16.09 35.51 -61.73
N ASN A 10 -15.08 36.14 -62.34
CA ASN A 10 -13.73 36.21 -61.76
C ASN A 10 -13.59 37.29 -60.69
N SER A 11 -14.27 38.43 -60.81
CA SER A 11 -14.21 39.47 -59.77
C SER A 11 -14.79 39.00 -58.44
N THR A 12 -15.87 38.23 -58.44
CA THR A 12 -16.41 37.65 -57.20
C THR A 12 -15.52 36.54 -56.65
N LYS A 13 -14.91 35.68 -57.48
CA LYS A 13 -13.94 34.67 -57.00
C LYS A 13 -12.62 35.27 -56.52
N ILE A 14 -12.13 36.34 -57.16
CA ILE A 14 -10.92 37.05 -56.76
C ILE A 14 -11.20 37.87 -55.50
N LEU A 15 -12.36 38.53 -55.39
CA LEU A 15 -12.77 39.24 -54.17
C LEU A 15 -13.02 38.24 -53.03
N PHE A 16 -13.63 37.07 -53.29
CA PHE A 16 -13.81 36.03 -52.29
C PHE A 16 -12.48 35.39 -51.91
N SER A 17 -11.53 35.20 -52.84
CA SER A 17 -10.18 34.72 -52.53
C SER A 17 -9.33 35.78 -51.84
N LEU A 18 -9.53 37.07 -52.12
CA LEU A 18 -8.90 38.18 -51.39
C LEU A 18 -9.51 38.36 -50.02
N ILE A 19 -10.83 38.22 -49.85
CA ILE A 19 -11.49 38.24 -48.54
C ILE A 19 -11.13 36.97 -47.77
N PHE A 20 -11.05 35.81 -48.41
CA PHE A 20 -10.65 34.55 -47.76
C PHE A 20 -9.15 34.53 -47.45
N SER A 21 -8.30 35.12 -48.29
CA SER A 21 -6.88 35.37 -47.98
C SER A 21 -6.73 36.47 -46.95
N ILE A 22 -7.50 37.55 -46.95
CA ILE A 22 -7.50 38.56 -45.88
C ILE A 22 -8.00 37.92 -44.59
N ILE A 23 -9.01 37.05 -44.61
CA ILE A 23 -9.50 36.30 -43.45
C ILE A 23 -8.46 35.26 -43.00
N LEU A 24 -7.75 34.56 -43.90
CA LEU A 24 -6.65 33.64 -43.54
C LEU A 24 -5.37 34.36 -43.08
N PHE A 25 -5.06 35.53 -43.65
CA PHE A 25 -3.92 36.37 -43.27
C PHE A 25 -4.25 37.34 -42.12
N SER A 26 -5.53 37.53 -41.79
CA SER A 26 -6.01 38.15 -40.55
C SER A 26 -6.38 37.11 -39.49
N TYR A 27 -6.28 35.82 -39.81
CA TYR A 27 -6.22 34.71 -38.87
C TYR A 27 -4.79 34.13 -38.81
N PRO A 28 -3.76 34.88 -38.40
CA PRO A 28 -2.98 34.36 -37.30
C PRO A 28 -3.86 34.45 -36.05
N LEU A 29 -4.00 33.33 -35.35
CA LEU A 29 -4.43 33.34 -33.96
C LEU A 29 -3.53 34.30 -33.17
N PHE A 30 -3.98 35.53 -33.00
CA PHE A 30 -3.72 36.29 -31.79
C PHE A 30 -5.11 36.59 -31.24
N THR A 31 -5.65 35.63 -30.50
CA THR A 31 -6.44 36.05 -29.34
C THR A 31 -5.48 36.91 -28.54
N THR A 32 -5.61 38.24 -28.63
CA THR A 32 -4.93 39.13 -27.68
C THR A 32 -5.29 38.60 -26.31
N ALA A 33 -4.33 38.07 -25.57
CA ALA A 33 -4.55 37.56 -24.23
C ALA A 33 -5.19 38.68 -23.43
N GLU A 34 -6.36 38.39 -22.86
CA GLU A 34 -7.06 39.36 -22.06
C GLU A 34 -6.28 39.55 -20.76
N ILE A 35 -5.72 40.75 -20.55
CA ILE A 35 -5.07 41.08 -19.27
C ILE A 35 -6.14 41.10 -18.19
N ARG A 36 -6.14 40.08 -17.33
CA ARG A 36 -7.06 39.96 -16.21
C ARG A 36 -6.47 40.65 -14.98
N THR A 37 -7.34 41.08 -14.07
CA THR A 37 -6.94 41.62 -12.76
C THR A 37 -7.50 40.73 -11.67
N PHE A 38 -6.64 40.23 -10.80
CA PHE A 38 -7.01 39.55 -9.57
C PHE A 38 -6.75 40.49 -8.41
N SER A 39 -7.75 40.78 -7.59
CA SER A 39 -7.62 41.71 -6.46
C SER A 39 -8.28 41.16 -5.22
N HIS A 40 -7.70 41.44 -4.06
CA HIS A 40 -8.23 41.05 -2.77
C HIS A 40 -8.20 42.21 -1.79
N VAL A 41 -9.25 42.35 -1.00
CA VAL A 41 -9.35 43.33 0.08
C VAL A 41 -9.18 42.58 1.40
N GLU A 42 -8.20 42.97 2.19
CA GLU A 42 -7.91 42.31 3.47
C GLU A 42 -9.07 42.49 4.46
N LYS A 43 -9.38 41.45 5.24
CA LYS A 43 -10.49 41.49 6.21
C LYS A 43 -10.26 42.49 7.34
N ILE A 44 -9.00 42.63 7.77
CA ILE A 44 -8.59 43.53 8.83
C ILE A 44 -7.86 44.72 8.20
N ASP A 45 -8.34 45.92 8.48
CA ASP A 45 -7.71 47.18 8.10
C ASP A 45 -6.86 47.69 9.27
N TYR A 46 -5.55 47.80 9.04
CA TYR A 46 -4.57 48.30 10.03
C TYR A 46 -4.37 49.82 9.94
N GLY A 47 -5.16 50.49 9.11
CA GLY A 47 -5.12 51.93 8.89
C GLY A 47 -4.18 52.34 7.74
N PRO A 48 -4.24 53.62 7.33
CA PRO A 48 -3.62 54.12 6.11
C PRO A 48 -2.08 54.12 6.12
N THR A 49 -1.46 53.93 7.28
CA THR A 49 0.00 53.87 7.45
C THR A 49 0.56 52.45 7.43
N ALA A 50 -0.31 51.43 7.47
CA ALA A 50 0.06 50.01 7.54
C ALA A 50 -0.56 49.21 6.37
N ILE A 51 -0.37 49.72 5.15
CA ILE A 51 -0.86 49.12 3.90
C ILE A 51 -0.26 47.71 3.74
N PRO A 52 -1.08 46.70 3.36
CA PRO A 52 -0.57 45.36 3.06
C PRO A 52 0.32 45.40 1.81
N LEU A 53 1.54 44.90 1.93
CA LEU A 53 2.53 44.78 0.85
C LEU A 53 2.71 43.31 0.50
N VAL A 54 2.61 42.96 -0.79
CA VAL A 54 2.99 41.63 -1.29
C VAL A 54 4.51 41.53 -1.28
N TYR A 55 5.04 40.87 -0.24
CA TYR A 55 6.48 40.81 0.01
C TYR A 55 7.17 39.69 -0.75
N ASP A 56 6.52 38.54 -0.84
CA ASP A 56 7.02 37.34 -1.47
C ASP A 56 5.86 36.45 -1.94
N SER A 57 6.14 35.52 -2.85
CA SER A 57 5.16 34.63 -3.45
C SER A 57 5.80 33.27 -3.73
N LYS A 58 5.01 32.19 -3.62
CA LYS A 58 5.39 30.81 -3.95
C LYS A 58 4.17 30.03 -4.43
N VAL A 59 4.39 28.94 -5.17
CA VAL A 59 3.31 28.13 -5.75
C VAL A 59 3.51 26.65 -5.42
N PHE A 60 2.44 25.98 -5.00
CA PHE A 60 2.40 24.52 -4.85
C PHE A 60 2.35 23.83 -6.21
N ASP A 61 2.74 22.55 -6.23
CA ASP A 61 2.69 21.75 -7.45
C ASP A 61 1.28 21.54 -8.00
N ASP A 62 0.20 21.84 -7.27
CA ASP A 62 -1.18 21.81 -7.76
C ASP A 62 -1.67 23.16 -8.32
N GLY A 63 -0.83 24.20 -8.28
CA GLY A 63 -1.14 25.56 -8.73
C GLY A 63 -1.72 26.48 -7.65
N THR A 64 -1.90 26.00 -6.41
CA THR A 64 -2.26 26.85 -5.28
C THR A 64 -1.12 27.82 -4.97
N MET A 65 -1.41 29.12 -4.98
CA MET A 65 -0.42 30.16 -4.73
C MET A 65 -0.47 30.59 -3.27
N VAL A 66 0.68 30.80 -2.65
CA VAL A 66 0.81 31.32 -1.29
C VAL A 66 1.64 32.58 -1.36
N ILE A 67 1.09 33.70 -0.91
CA ILE A 67 1.79 34.98 -0.86
C ILE A 67 2.03 35.39 0.58
N ARG A 68 3.19 36.02 0.82
CA ARG A 68 3.52 36.64 2.09
C ARG A 68 3.14 38.10 2.06
N ILE A 69 2.29 38.50 3.00
CA ILE A 69 1.92 39.90 3.21
C ILE A 69 2.74 40.44 4.38
N VAL A 70 3.25 41.66 4.23
CA VAL A 70 3.85 42.43 5.34
C VAL A 70 3.18 43.79 5.44
N ARG A 71 3.24 44.40 6.62
CA ARG A 71 2.70 45.73 6.88
C ARG A 71 3.72 46.52 7.66
N ARG A 72 3.97 47.76 7.24
CA ARG A 72 4.90 48.65 7.96
C ARG A 72 4.36 48.89 9.38
N ASP A 73 5.23 48.80 10.36
CA ASP A 73 4.85 49.11 11.75
C ASP A 73 4.88 50.64 11.97
N PRO A 74 3.72 51.30 12.21
CA PRO A 74 3.69 52.74 12.46
C PRO A 74 4.30 53.15 13.80
N ASN A 75 4.48 52.20 14.73
CA ASN A 75 5.03 52.44 16.07
C ASN A 75 6.50 52.02 16.20
N ALA A 76 7.12 51.52 15.13
CA ALA A 76 8.55 51.26 15.12
C ALA A 76 9.27 52.62 15.26
N ASN A 77 9.83 52.89 16.43
CA ASN A 77 10.79 53.98 16.59
C ASN A 77 11.87 53.77 15.53
N ALA A 78 12.23 54.83 14.77
CA ALA A 78 13.32 54.78 13.81
C ALA A 78 14.56 54.18 14.51
N ASN A 79 14.80 52.90 14.28
CA ASN A 79 15.94 52.21 14.84
C ASN A 79 17.19 52.88 14.27
N PRO A 80 18.32 52.92 15.00
CA PRO A 80 19.54 53.41 14.39
C PRO A 80 19.84 52.60 13.11
N PRO A 81 20.47 53.23 12.10
CA PRO A 81 20.89 52.55 10.88
C PRO A 81 21.56 51.22 11.22
N PRO A 82 21.19 50.12 10.55
CA PRO A 82 20.81 50.06 9.13
C PRO A 82 19.35 49.61 8.82
N PHE A 83 18.45 49.59 9.81
CA PHE A 83 17.10 49.00 9.67
C PHE A 83 15.99 50.06 9.53
N ASP A 84 15.89 50.69 8.35
CA ASP A 84 14.95 51.80 8.11
C ASP A 84 13.49 51.37 7.82
N ASP A 85 13.22 50.08 7.55
CA ASP A 85 11.88 49.53 7.27
C ASP A 85 11.58 48.29 8.17
N CYS A 86 10.82 48.50 9.24
CA CYS A 86 10.31 47.43 10.12
C CYS A 86 8.83 47.12 9.85
N PHE A 87 8.50 45.84 9.92
CA PHE A 87 7.14 45.33 9.74
C PHE A 87 6.52 44.89 11.07
N ILE A 88 5.18 44.81 11.10
CA ILE A 88 4.44 44.21 12.21
C ILE A 88 4.96 42.78 12.44
N ASN A 89 5.20 42.42 13.71
CA ASN A 89 5.72 41.12 14.17
C ASN A 89 4.70 39.98 14.00
N MET A 90 4.28 39.72 12.77
CA MET A 90 3.27 38.74 12.44
C MET A 90 3.57 38.11 11.08
N PHE A 91 3.68 36.79 11.05
CA PHE A 91 3.93 36.05 9.83
C PHE A 91 2.62 35.82 9.08
N SER A 92 2.34 36.67 8.09
CA SER A 92 1.04 36.74 7.41
C SER A 92 1.13 36.10 6.01
N LEU A 93 0.35 35.04 5.78
CA LEU A 93 0.23 34.36 4.49
C LEU A 93 -1.19 34.48 3.92
N ARG A 94 -1.31 34.57 2.60
CA ARG A 94 -2.59 34.47 1.88
C ARG A 94 -2.50 33.30 0.92
N ILE A 95 -3.40 32.33 1.10
CA ILE A 95 -3.48 31.14 0.26
C ILE A 95 -4.55 31.39 -0.78
N ILE A 96 -4.15 31.43 -2.04
CA ILE A 96 -5.00 31.66 -3.20
C ILE A 96 -5.26 30.30 -3.85
N ASN A 97 -6.50 29.83 -3.73
CA ASN A 97 -6.93 28.57 -4.32
C ASN A 97 -7.20 28.73 -5.82
N LEU A 98 -7.28 27.61 -6.54
CA LEU A 98 -7.51 27.57 -8.00
C LEU A 98 -8.86 28.20 -8.42
N ASP A 99 -9.84 28.25 -7.53
CA ASP A 99 -11.14 28.91 -7.77
C ASP A 99 -11.08 30.44 -7.53
N GLY A 100 -9.91 30.98 -7.18
CA GLY A 100 -9.69 32.39 -6.88
C GLY A 100 -10.05 32.78 -5.44
N THR A 101 -10.46 31.85 -4.59
CA THR A 101 -10.72 32.16 -3.17
C THR A 101 -9.43 32.41 -2.41
N VAL A 102 -9.46 33.39 -1.50
CA VAL A 102 -8.31 33.78 -0.66
C VAL A 102 -8.58 33.42 0.79
N ILE A 103 -7.68 32.62 1.36
CA ILE A 103 -7.68 32.29 2.79
C ILE A 103 -6.59 33.10 3.48
N GLU A 104 -7.00 33.98 4.40
CA GLU A 104 -6.10 34.79 5.23
C GLU A 104 -5.63 34.01 6.44
N LYS A 105 -4.30 33.96 6.63
CA LYS A 105 -3.65 33.26 7.73
C LYS A 105 -2.57 34.15 8.34
N ASP A 106 -2.72 34.47 9.62
CA ASP A 106 -1.79 35.32 10.35
C ASP A 106 -1.27 34.54 11.56
N TYR A 107 0.05 34.32 11.61
CA TYR A 107 0.68 33.45 12.60
C TYR A 107 1.61 34.24 13.52
N ASN A 108 1.55 33.95 14.81
CA ASN A 108 2.60 34.31 15.76
C ASN A 108 3.49 33.09 16.00
N LEU A 109 4.69 33.10 15.42
CA LEU A 109 5.63 31.97 15.44
C LEU A 109 6.74 32.10 16.49
N ASP A 110 6.63 33.08 17.40
CA ASP A 110 7.67 33.42 18.40
C ASP A 110 9.05 33.69 17.77
N ILE A 111 9.07 34.19 16.53
CA ILE A 111 10.28 34.59 15.82
C ILE A 111 10.81 35.89 16.45
N PRO A 112 12.12 36.00 16.75
CA PRO A 112 12.70 37.23 17.30
C PRO A 112 12.37 38.45 16.43
N THR A 113 11.93 39.53 17.07
CA THR A 113 11.33 40.71 16.42
C THR A 113 12.25 41.37 15.39
N PHE A 114 13.56 41.30 15.56
CA PHE A 114 14.52 41.85 14.61
C PHE A 114 14.42 41.25 13.21
N ASN A 115 13.95 40.00 13.08
CA ASN A 115 13.75 39.36 11.77
C ASN A 115 12.64 40.03 10.94
N TYR A 116 11.76 40.82 11.58
CA TYR A 116 10.73 41.63 10.91
C TYR A 116 11.25 43.02 10.50
N CYS A 117 12.52 43.32 10.76
CA CYS A 117 13.21 44.53 10.33
C CYS A 117 14.37 44.16 9.39
N PRO A 118 14.10 43.72 8.14
CA PRO A 118 15.13 43.13 7.27
C PRO A 118 16.20 44.11 6.76
N GLY A 119 15.98 45.42 6.80
CA GLY A 119 16.85 46.37 6.11
C GLY A 119 16.96 45.99 4.62
N GLN A 120 18.18 45.70 4.14
CA GLN A 120 18.43 45.29 2.75
C GLN A 120 18.29 43.77 2.49
N LEU A 121 18.21 42.91 3.52
CA LEU A 121 18.28 41.45 3.38
C LEU A 121 17.05 40.76 4.00
N PRO A 122 16.34 39.85 3.29
CA PRO A 122 15.18 39.18 3.84
C PRO A 122 15.57 38.17 4.94
N LEU A 123 15.31 38.53 6.21
CA LEU A 123 15.62 37.70 7.37
C LEU A 123 14.59 36.60 7.65
N ILE A 124 13.44 36.61 6.97
CA ILE A 124 12.43 35.54 7.06
C ILE A 124 12.10 35.08 5.64
N ASN A 125 12.31 33.79 5.38
CA ASN A 125 11.93 33.14 4.14
C ASN A 125 10.98 31.97 4.44
N TYR A 126 10.16 31.58 3.47
CA TYR A 126 9.31 30.39 3.60
C TYR A 126 9.39 29.50 2.37
N TYR A 127 9.08 28.22 2.50
CA TYR A 127 9.18 27.24 1.43
C TYR A 127 8.01 26.26 1.53
N LEU A 128 7.41 25.95 0.39
CA LEU A 128 6.26 25.06 0.26
C LEU A 128 6.77 23.63 0.05
N ILE A 129 6.88 22.85 1.13
CA ILE A 129 7.51 21.52 1.07
C ILE A 129 6.49 20.43 0.80
N ARG A 130 5.38 20.40 1.51
CA ARG A 130 4.28 19.47 1.20
C ARG A 130 2.99 20.25 1.22
N LYS A 131 1.94 19.69 0.61
CA LYS A 131 0.63 20.33 0.51
C LYS A 131 0.14 20.95 1.84
N ASN A 132 0.48 20.33 2.97
CA ASN A 132 0.08 20.78 4.32
C ASN A 132 1.26 21.19 5.22
N GLN A 133 2.46 21.41 4.69
CA GLN A 133 3.64 21.77 5.49
C GLN A 133 4.43 22.91 4.84
N ILE A 134 4.71 23.95 5.63
CA ILE A 134 5.51 25.11 5.23
C ILE A 134 6.75 25.16 6.12
N LEU A 135 7.93 25.27 5.52
CA LEU A 135 9.16 25.58 6.24
C LEU A 135 9.34 27.09 6.25
N VAL A 136 9.60 27.64 7.42
CA VAL A 136 9.97 29.04 7.62
C VAL A 136 11.40 29.06 8.16
N THR A 137 12.28 29.82 7.51
CA THR A 137 13.64 30.06 8.00
C THR A 137 13.78 31.48 8.53
N TYR A 138 14.53 31.62 9.60
CA TYR A 138 14.80 32.90 10.27
C TYR A 138 16.12 32.81 11.03
N TYR A 139 16.60 33.95 11.54
CA TYR A 139 17.87 34.03 12.23
C TYR A 139 17.69 34.23 13.74
N ASN A 140 18.66 33.72 14.49
CA ASN A 140 18.83 33.99 15.91
C ASN A 140 20.25 34.54 16.15
N SER A 141 20.36 35.61 16.93
CA SER A 141 21.65 36.25 17.23
C SER A 141 21.68 36.79 18.66
N ILE A 142 22.88 36.83 19.24
CA ILE A 142 23.15 37.43 20.56
C ILE A 142 23.43 38.95 20.42
N ASP A 143 24.00 39.40 19.29
CA ASP A 143 24.21 40.81 18.94
C ASP A 143 23.57 41.13 17.57
N LEU A 144 22.81 42.22 17.50
CA LEU A 144 22.13 42.67 16.27
C LEU A 144 23.11 43.23 15.23
N ASN A 145 24.29 43.70 15.64
CA ASN A 145 25.31 44.21 14.73
C ASN A 145 26.02 43.08 13.96
N ASP A 146 26.05 41.87 14.54
CA ASP A 146 26.71 40.70 13.95
C ASP A 146 25.93 40.12 12.74
N ILE A 147 24.65 40.46 12.58
CA ILE A 147 23.79 39.95 11.48
C ILE A 147 24.28 40.42 10.10
N LEU A 148 24.96 41.57 10.04
CA LEU A 148 25.45 42.17 8.80
C LEU A 148 26.94 41.93 8.58
N ASP A 149 27.64 41.38 9.58
CA ASP A 149 29.05 41.03 9.46
C ASP A 149 29.16 39.56 9.04
N ALA A 150 29.39 39.33 7.74
CA ALA A 150 29.50 37.98 7.15
C ALA A 150 30.70 37.15 7.66
N THR A 151 31.42 37.64 8.68
CA THR A 151 32.66 37.08 9.21
C THR A 151 32.55 36.53 10.64
N THR A 152 31.41 36.70 11.33
CA THR A 152 31.25 36.25 12.72
C THR A 152 30.34 35.02 12.85
N ASP A 153 30.81 34.00 13.58
CA ASP A 153 30.05 32.77 13.94
C ASP A 153 28.86 33.03 14.90
N ALA A 154 28.45 34.29 15.12
CA ALA A 154 27.52 34.71 16.16
C ALA A 154 26.03 34.58 15.78
N THR A 155 25.73 34.36 14.50
CA THR A 155 24.36 34.28 13.97
C THR A 155 24.05 32.85 13.52
N THR A 156 22.93 32.30 14.00
CA THR A 156 22.48 30.95 13.61
C THR A 156 21.18 31.03 12.81
N GLU A 157 21.10 30.23 11.76
CA GLU A 157 19.88 30.08 10.96
C GLU A 157 19.05 28.93 11.52
N LEU A 158 17.77 29.21 11.81
CA LEU A 158 16.81 28.27 12.35
C LEU A 158 15.72 27.98 11.32
N GLY A 159 15.23 26.73 11.31
CA GLY A 159 14.07 26.31 10.54
C GLY A 159 12.91 25.91 11.46
N ILE A 160 11.70 26.36 11.13
CA ILE A 160 10.45 25.88 11.73
C ILE A 160 9.57 25.26 10.64
N VAL A 161 9.04 24.07 10.86
CA VAL A 161 7.97 23.50 10.02
C VAL A 161 6.63 23.75 10.70
N ILE A 162 5.70 24.36 9.97
CA ILE A 162 4.32 24.58 10.40
C ILE A 162 3.33 23.88 9.48
N ASP A 163 2.16 23.53 10.03
CA ASP A 163 0.99 23.20 9.20
C ASP A 163 0.29 24.47 8.69
N LEU A 164 -0.74 24.31 7.85
CA LEU A 164 -1.55 25.42 7.31
C LEU A 164 -2.43 26.12 8.36
N ASP A 165 -2.50 25.61 9.57
CA ASP A 165 -3.20 26.24 10.69
C ASP A 165 -2.24 27.00 11.62
N GLY A 166 -0.93 26.91 11.35
CA GLY A 166 0.12 27.60 12.10
C GLY A 166 0.65 26.80 13.30
N ASN A 167 0.24 25.53 13.46
CA ASN A 167 0.80 24.67 14.50
C ASN A 167 2.22 24.30 14.12
N VAL A 168 3.15 24.51 15.05
CA VAL A 168 4.54 24.14 14.85
C VAL A 168 4.71 22.63 15.01
N LEU A 169 5.16 21.97 13.95
CA LEU A 169 5.39 20.53 13.91
C LEU A 169 6.83 20.17 14.31
N GLY A 170 7.81 21.00 13.94
CA GLY A 170 9.22 20.75 14.24
C GLY A 170 10.10 22.00 14.13
N ARG A 171 11.28 21.94 14.76
CA ARG A 171 12.32 22.97 14.69
C ARG A 171 13.67 22.31 14.44
N GLU A 172 14.54 23.00 13.71
CA GLU A 172 15.91 22.57 13.47
C GLU A 172 16.85 23.77 13.53
N ASP A 173 18.04 23.55 14.08
CA ASP A 173 19.15 24.50 14.04
C ASP A 173 20.10 24.11 12.90
N PHE A 174 20.16 24.95 11.87
CA PHE A 174 21.04 24.72 10.72
C PHE A 174 22.50 25.11 11.00
N GLY A 175 22.75 25.71 12.17
CA GLY A 175 24.05 26.15 12.64
C GLY A 175 24.41 27.56 12.19
N PRO A 176 25.69 27.96 12.36
CA PRO A 176 26.18 29.25 11.95
C PRO A 176 25.88 29.53 10.47
N SER A 177 25.41 30.73 10.19
CA SER A 177 25.02 31.15 8.85
C SER A 177 25.44 32.57 8.59
N SER A 178 25.95 32.86 7.40
CA SER A 178 25.96 34.25 6.94
C SER A 178 24.57 34.64 6.46
N ALA A 179 24.36 35.92 6.16
CA ALA A 179 23.14 36.39 5.50
C ALA A 179 22.97 35.88 4.05
N PHE A 180 23.93 35.10 3.53
CA PHE A 180 23.89 34.49 2.19
C PHE A 180 23.68 32.97 2.29
N SER A 181 22.57 32.56 2.90
CA SER A 181 22.06 31.19 2.86
C SER A 181 20.86 31.07 1.92
N GLY A 182 20.60 29.85 1.46
CA GLY A 182 19.45 29.56 0.61
C GLY A 182 19.01 28.11 0.71
N ILE A 183 17.77 27.86 0.28
CA ILE A 183 17.18 26.52 0.23
C ILE A 183 16.70 26.23 -1.19
N GLU A 184 17.18 25.12 -1.73
CA GLU A 184 16.68 24.51 -2.96
C GLU A 184 15.82 23.31 -2.60
N LEU A 185 14.55 23.34 -2.98
CA LEU A 185 13.65 22.22 -2.77
C LEU A 185 13.90 21.12 -3.80
N ASN A 186 13.78 19.85 -3.41
CA ASN A 186 13.86 18.76 -4.38
C ASN A 186 12.68 18.82 -5.37
N ILE A 187 12.89 18.34 -6.60
CA ILE A 187 11.83 18.15 -7.59
C ILE A 187 10.74 17.20 -7.07
N ASN A 188 11.15 16.15 -6.34
CA ASN A 188 10.26 15.30 -5.57
C ASN A 188 10.21 15.82 -4.13
N ARG A 189 9.20 16.60 -3.80
CA ARG A 189 9.12 17.32 -2.53
C ARG A 189 9.20 16.43 -1.28
N GLU A 190 8.83 15.15 -1.38
CA GLU A 190 8.94 14.19 -0.28
C GLU A 190 10.40 13.88 0.10
N LYS A 191 11.35 14.11 -0.82
CA LYS A 191 12.79 13.98 -0.59
C LYS A 191 13.39 15.19 0.15
N GLY A 192 12.61 16.24 0.39
CA GLY A 192 13.02 17.39 1.20
C GLY A 192 13.77 18.46 0.41
N PHE A 193 14.88 18.95 0.96
CA PHE A 193 15.57 20.13 0.43
C PHE A 193 17.09 20.11 0.67
N LEU A 194 17.81 20.91 -0.11
CA LEU A 194 19.22 21.25 0.06
C LEU A 194 19.33 22.67 0.62
N ARG A 195 19.96 22.82 1.78
CA ARG A 195 20.35 24.11 2.33
C ARG A 195 21.81 24.38 2.00
N TYR A 196 22.13 25.57 1.53
CA TYR A 196 23.50 26.02 1.35
C TYR A 196 23.74 27.32 2.13
N ASN A 197 24.99 27.53 2.53
CA ASN A 197 25.47 28.73 3.20
C ASN A 197 26.84 29.11 2.64
N LEU A 198 27.05 30.39 2.40
CA LEU A 198 28.32 30.95 1.97
C LEU A 198 29.10 31.46 3.18
N GLU A 199 30.35 31.02 3.32
CA GLU A 199 31.30 31.50 4.31
C GLU A 199 32.46 32.17 3.60
N VAL A 200 32.71 33.44 3.92
CA VAL A 200 33.77 34.24 3.32
C VAL A 200 34.96 34.26 4.28
N ILE A 201 36.06 33.64 3.88
CA ILE A 201 37.36 33.72 4.55
C ILE A 201 38.23 34.63 3.68
N THR A 202 39.10 35.45 4.28
CA THR A 202 39.87 36.56 3.65
C THR A 202 40.13 36.50 2.13
N ASP A 203 40.55 35.36 1.57
CA ASP A 203 40.83 35.17 0.14
C ASP A 203 40.11 33.95 -0.50
N SER A 204 39.09 33.38 0.18
CA SER A 204 38.37 32.20 -0.30
C SER A 204 36.90 32.16 0.13
N ILE A 205 36.02 31.76 -0.78
CA ILE A 205 34.61 31.48 -0.48
C ILE A 205 34.45 29.97 -0.27
N ILE A 206 33.85 29.58 0.86
CA ILE A 206 33.45 28.20 1.14
C ILE A 206 31.94 28.10 1.05
N ILE A 207 31.45 27.22 0.18
CA ILE A 207 30.04 26.84 0.14
C ILE A 207 29.89 25.62 1.05
N LYS A 208 29.15 25.76 2.15
CA LYS A 208 28.70 24.64 2.98
C LYS A 208 27.30 24.25 2.55
N TRP A 209 27.03 22.96 2.35
CA TRP A 209 25.70 22.48 2.00
C TRP A 209 25.28 21.31 2.88
N GLN A 210 23.98 21.21 3.13
CA GLN A 210 23.35 20.23 3.99
C GLN A 210 22.04 19.76 3.36
N GLN A 211 21.84 18.46 3.29
CA GLN A 211 20.60 17.88 2.78
C GLN A 211 19.70 17.45 3.94
N TYR A 212 18.43 17.84 3.88
CA TYR A 212 17.41 17.52 4.87
C TYR A 212 16.20 16.86 4.23
N ARG A 213 15.59 15.92 4.95
CA ARG A 213 14.24 15.41 4.69
C ARG A 213 13.35 15.80 5.86
N ILE A 214 12.10 16.18 5.56
CA ILE A 214 11.08 16.43 6.58
C ILE A 214 10.10 15.26 6.57
N GLU A 215 9.96 14.62 7.73
CA GLU A 215 9.03 13.52 7.95
C GLU A 215 7.57 14.04 8.04
N PRO A 216 6.54 13.21 7.80
CA PRO A 216 5.15 13.64 7.89
C PRO A 216 4.76 14.27 9.23
N GLU A 217 5.42 13.88 10.32
CA GLU A 217 5.21 14.43 11.66
C GLU A 217 5.90 15.82 11.86
N GLY A 218 6.70 16.27 10.89
CA GLY A 218 7.42 17.56 10.91
C GLY A 218 8.86 17.48 11.41
N ASN A 219 9.35 16.29 11.75
CA ASN A 219 10.74 16.09 12.20
C ASN A 219 11.73 16.24 11.04
N PHE A 220 12.88 16.86 11.32
CA PHE A 220 13.98 17.00 10.38
C PHE A 220 14.93 15.81 10.46
N THR A 221 15.24 15.21 9.31
CA THR A 221 16.24 14.16 9.16
C THR A 221 17.37 14.70 8.28
N ARG A 222 18.54 14.96 8.87
CA ARG A 222 19.74 15.35 8.11
C ARG A 222 20.35 14.13 7.41
N LEU A 223 20.48 14.20 6.09
CA LEU A 223 20.88 13.07 5.24
C LEU A 223 22.38 13.07 4.95
N THR A 224 22.88 14.16 4.37
CA THR A 224 24.30 14.32 4.01
C THR A 224 24.70 15.78 4.10
N VAL A 225 26.01 16.04 4.20
CA VAL A 225 26.60 17.37 4.29
C VAL A 225 27.90 17.40 3.51
N GLY A 226 28.31 18.57 3.06
CA GLY A 226 29.60 18.76 2.44
C GLY A 226 29.98 20.22 2.31
N ASN A 227 31.17 20.45 1.80
CA ASN A 227 31.64 21.79 1.50
C ASN A 227 32.51 21.80 0.24
N ILE A 228 32.64 22.97 -0.35
CA ILE A 228 33.57 23.22 -1.45
C ILE A 228 34.15 24.63 -1.31
N ALA A 229 35.46 24.77 -1.51
CA ALA A 229 36.18 26.02 -1.35
C ALA A 229 36.71 26.53 -2.71
N PHE A 230 36.66 27.84 -2.90
CA PHE A 230 37.13 28.53 -4.10
C PHE A 230 38.04 29.70 -3.74
N SER A 231 39.02 29.96 -4.60
CA SER A 231 40.11 30.93 -4.36
C SER A 231 39.82 32.36 -4.83
N ASP A 232 38.58 32.70 -5.23
CA ASP A 232 38.26 34.03 -5.74
C ASP A 232 36.82 34.49 -5.36
N SER A 233 36.64 35.80 -5.27
CA SER A 233 35.56 36.47 -4.51
C SER A 233 34.34 36.95 -5.31
N ASN A 234 34.28 36.68 -6.61
CA ASN A 234 33.17 37.11 -7.49
C ASN A 234 32.58 35.95 -8.32
N SER A 235 32.27 34.82 -7.68
CA SER A 235 31.67 33.66 -8.33
C SER A 235 30.14 33.75 -8.29
N GLY A 236 29.48 33.85 -9.45
CA GLY A 236 28.04 33.62 -9.53
C GLY A 236 27.73 32.18 -9.08
N ILE A 237 26.79 31.99 -8.16
CA ILE A 237 26.43 30.68 -7.58
C ILE A 237 24.92 30.49 -7.69
N VAL A 238 24.49 29.33 -8.19
CA VAL A 238 23.09 28.93 -8.29
C VAL A 238 22.94 27.49 -7.81
N THR A 239 21.89 27.22 -7.07
CA THR A 239 21.46 25.86 -6.75
C THR A 239 20.27 25.47 -7.61
N MET A 240 20.17 24.19 -7.95
CA MET A 240 19.03 23.65 -8.68
C MET A 240 18.75 22.22 -8.25
N SER A 241 17.49 21.80 -8.35
CA SER A 241 17.11 20.40 -8.39
C SER A 241 17.41 19.80 -9.77
N THR A 242 17.72 18.50 -9.80
CA THR A 242 18.04 17.76 -11.02
C THR A 242 16.98 16.71 -11.35
N VAL A 243 16.88 16.29 -12.61
CA VAL A 243 15.87 15.31 -13.08
C VAL A 243 16.01 13.95 -12.39
N ASP A 244 17.21 13.59 -11.94
CA ASP A 244 17.48 12.36 -11.16
C ASP A 244 17.08 12.46 -9.67
N GLU A 245 16.30 13.49 -9.32
CA GLU A 245 15.86 13.80 -7.95
C GLU A 245 17.00 14.08 -6.97
N GLY A 246 18.14 14.52 -7.49
CA GLY A 246 19.25 15.09 -6.74
C GLY A 246 19.19 16.61 -6.67
N TYR A 247 20.38 17.21 -6.50
CA TYR A 247 20.61 18.64 -6.58
C TYR A 247 21.92 18.90 -7.31
N ALA A 248 22.12 20.15 -7.70
CA ALA A 248 23.41 20.63 -8.17
C ALA A 248 23.69 22.05 -7.67
N ILE A 249 24.96 22.35 -7.46
CA ILE A 249 25.46 23.71 -7.24
C ILE A 249 26.28 24.09 -8.45
N VAL A 250 25.81 25.07 -9.21
CA VAL A 250 26.50 25.64 -10.37
C VAL A 250 27.22 26.91 -9.93
N PHE A 251 28.49 27.03 -10.27
CA PHE A 251 29.29 28.17 -9.85
C PHE A 251 30.30 28.59 -10.91
N VAL A 252 30.64 29.88 -10.93
CA VAL A 252 31.66 30.44 -11.82
C VAL A 252 32.99 30.51 -11.08
N ASN A 253 34.03 29.88 -11.61
CA ASN A 253 35.39 30.02 -11.11
C ASN A 253 36.18 30.99 -12.00
N ARG A 254 36.76 32.01 -11.38
CA ARG A 254 37.61 32.99 -12.05
C ARG A 254 39.07 32.65 -11.77
N THR A 255 39.86 32.60 -12.82
CA THR A 255 41.30 32.39 -12.75
C THR A 255 41.99 33.74 -12.89
N ASN A 256 42.94 34.00 -12.00
CA ASN A 256 43.59 35.30 -11.77
C ASN A 256 43.96 36.04 -13.08
N THR A 257 43.52 37.28 -13.21
CA THR A 257 43.49 38.11 -14.43
C THR A 257 44.87 38.56 -14.94
N ASN A 258 45.93 38.35 -14.16
CA ASN A 258 47.30 38.80 -14.47
C ASN A 258 48.14 37.75 -15.22
N THR A 259 47.50 36.85 -15.97
CA THR A 259 48.21 35.82 -16.74
C THR A 259 48.52 36.31 -18.16
N THR A 260 49.80 36.36 -18.53
CA THR A 260 50.26 36.70 -19.90
C THR A 260 50.01 35.59 -20.93
N ASN A 261 49.47 34.45 -20.51
CA ASN A 261 49.20 33.31 -21.38
C ASN A 261 47.75 33.37 -21.91
N PRO A 262 47.54 33.70 -23.20
CA PRO A 262 46.21 33.83 -23.79
C PRO A 262 45.46 32.51 -23.93
N PHE A 263 46.10 31.37 -23.64
CA PHE A 263 45.46 30.05 -23.67
C PHE A 263 44.89 29.61 -22.32
N LEU A 264 45.18 30.33 -21.23
CA LEU A 264 44.58 30.01 -19.93
C LEU A 264 43.13 30.50 -19.90
N PRO A 265 42.18 29.66 -19.46
CA PRO A 265 40.81 30.12 -19.25
C PRO A 265 40.84 31.24 -18.21
N GLN A 266 39.97 32.24 -18.39
CA GLN A 266 39.81 33.37 -17.47
C GLN A 266 38.53 33.21 -16.63
N ASN A 267 37.48 32.64 -17.23
CA ASN A 267 36.24 32.29 -16.55
C ASN A 267 35.83 30.88 -16.93
N GLN A 268 35.40 30.13 -15.93
CA GLN A 268 34.98 28.74 -16.05
C GLN A 268 33.67 28.53 -15.30
N LEU A 269 32.66 27.96 -15.96
CA LEU A 269 31.41 27.55 -15.35
C LEU A 269 31.52 26.08 -14.95
N PHE A 270 31.34 25.79 -13.66
CA PHE A 270 31.38 24.45 -13.11
C PHE A 270 30.02 24.06 -12.52
N ILE A 271 29.79 22.76 -12.43
CA ILE A 271 28.68 22.16 -11.71
C ILE A 271 29.19 21.13 -10.70
N LEU A 272 28.68 21.20 -9.47
CA LEU A 272 28.86 20.22 -8.42
C LEU A 272 27.54 19.44 -8.25
N PRO A 273 27.42 18.23 -8.81
CA PRO A 273 26.24 17.40 -8.59
C PRO A 273 26.27 16.78 -7.19
N ILE A 274 25.11 16.83 -6.53
CA ILE A 274 24.85 16.34 -5.19
C ILE A 274 23.68 15.36 -5.29
N ARG A 275 24.02 14.07 -5.38
CA ARG A 275 23.00 13.01 -5.45
C ARG A 275 22.26 12.87 -4.11
N TYR A 276 21.02 12.41 -4.19
CA TYR A 276 20.18 12.21 -3.03
C TYR A 276 20.83 11.25 -2.00
N ASN A 277 21.00 11.72 -0.76
CA ASN A 277 21.57 10.97 0.36
C ASN A 277 22.94 10.34 0.06
N GLN A 278 23.75 11.03 -0.75
CA GLN A 278 25.09 10.61 -1.13
C GLN A 278 26.07 11.78 -0.98
N PRO A 279 27.37 11.53 -0.79
CA PRO A 279 28.35 12.60 -0.85
C PRO A 279 28.39 13.20 -2.27
N SER A 280 28.76 14.47 -2.37
CA SER A 280 29.00 15.10 -3.68
C SER A 280 30.20 14.45 -4.38
N VAL A 281 30.18 14.49 -5.72
CA VAL A 281 31.34 14.11 -6.54
C VAL A 281 32.21 15.34 -6.85
N SER A 282 33.32 15.16 -7.57
CA SER A 282 34.12 16.29 -8.03
C SER A 282 33.35 17.17 -9.02
N PRO A 283 33.55 18.50 -9.03
CA PRO A 283 32.89 19.39 -9.98
C PRO A 283 33.25 19.07 -11.45
N PHE A 284 32.28 19.22 -12.34
CA PHE A 284 32.45 19.11 -13.78
C PHE A 284 32.49 20.49 -14.44
N LEU A 285 33.34 20.67 -15.46
CA LEU A 285 33.41 21.90 -16.24
C LEU A 285 32.32 21.88 -17.32
N LEU A 286 31.42 22.87 -17.28
CA LEU A 286 30.37 23.05 -18.29
C LEU A 286 30.79 24.00 -19.42
N TYR A 287 31.48 25.09 -19.09
CA TYR A 287 31.90 26.08 -20.08
C TYR A 287 33.17 26.80 -19.62
N GLN A 288 34.01 27.20 -20.56
CA GLN A 288 35.15 28.06 -20.26
C GLN A 288 35.47 29.01 -21.41
N THR A 289 36.03 30.17 -21.08
CA THR A 289 36.49 31.14 -22.08
C THR A 289 37.88 31.69 -21.71
N PRO A 290 38.79 31.83 -22.69
CA PRO A 290 40.08 32.50 -22.50
C PRO A 290 39.99 34.03 -22.69
N ILE A 291 38.81 34.59 -22.96
CA ILE A 291 38.65 36.02 -23.23
C ILE A 291 39.11 36.84 -22.02
N PRO A 292 40.11 37.72 -22.16
CA PRO A 292 40.60 38.55 -21.06
C PRO A 292 39.54 39.58 -20.67
N ASN A 293 39.44 39.83 -19.37
CA ASN A 293 38.49 40.78 -18.77
C ASN A 293 37.02 40.49 -19.13
N SER A 294 36.67 39.24 -19.42
CA SER A 294 35.27 38.81 -19.47
C SER A 294 34.75 38.55 -18.06
N GLU A 295 33.45 38.73 -17.85
CA GLU A 295 32.76 38.41 -16.59
C GLU A 295 31.43 37.72 -16.89
N PHE A 296 31.08 36.74 -16.05
CA PHE A 296 29.81 36.03 -16.13
C PHE A 296 28.84 36.59 -15.09
N PHE A 297 27.65 36.97 -15.53
CA PHE A 297 26.58 37.54 -14.70
C PHE A 297 25.26 36.82 -14.97
N ASP A 298 24.24 37.08 -14.15
CA ASP A 298 22.87 36.64 -14.37
C ASP A 298 22.73 35.12 -14.60
N LEU A 299 23.56 34.31 -13.93
CA LEU A 299 23.51 32.85 -14.01
C LEU A 299 22.17 32.36 -13.48
N THR A 300 21.44 31.58 -14.27
CA THR A 300 20.24 30.87 -13.87
C THR A 300 20.29 29.45 -14.42
N CYS A 301 19.90 28.47 -13.63
CA CYS A 301 19.86 27.08 -14.05
C CYS A 301 18.55 26.42 -13.65
N ASN A 302 18.06 25.51 -14.48
CA ASN A 302 16.83 24.75 -14.25
C ASN A 302 16.84 23.46 -15.06
N ILE A 303 15.84 22.62 -14.85
CA ILE A 303 15.57 21.44 -15.67
C ILE A 303 15.18 21.86 -17.08
N ALA A 304 15.70 21.15 -18.08
CA ALA A 304 15.29 21.33 -19.46
C ALA A 304 13.92 20.66 -19.69
N TYR A 305 12.83 21.45 -19.64
CA TYR A 305 11.47 20.95 -19.87
C TYR A 305 11.25 20.46 -21.31
N VAL A 306 11.95 21.05 -22.28
CA VAL A 306 11.98 20.61 -23.68
C VAL A 306 13.31 19.90 -23.94
N GLY A 307 13.24 18.60 -24.20
CA GLY A 307 14.44 17.75 -24.39
C GLY A 307 14.78 16.98 -23.12
N VAL A 308 16.08 16.77 -22.89
CA VAL A 308 16.60 15.95 -21.78
C VAL A 308 17.72 16.67 -21.03
N GLY A 309 17.82 16.38 -19.73
CA GLY A 309 18.84 16.93 -18.84
C GLY A 309 18.48 18.30 -18.28
N GLU A 310 19.48 19.16 -18.21
CA GLU A 310 19.50 20.40 -17.47
C GLU A 310 19.94 21.56 -18.39
N VAL A 311 19.58 22.79 -18.02
CA VAL A 311 19.94 24.00 -18.75
C VAL A 311 20.43 25.08 -17.80
N CYS A 312 21.54 25.74 -18.18
CA CYS A 312 21.99 26.97 -17.56
C CYS A 312 22.05 28.09 -18.60
N ILE A 313 21.58 29.28 -18.22
CA ILE A 313 21.69 30.50 -19.01
C ILE A 313 22.44 31.54 -18.20
N PHE A 314 23.43 32.19 -18.80
CA PHE A 314 24.21 33.25 -18.17
C PHE A 314 24.63 34.29 -19.18
N ARG A 315 24.86 35.51 -18.70
CA ARG A 315 25.31 36.65 -19.48
C ARG A 315 26.83 36.76 -19.43
N VAL A 316 27.46 37.06 -20.57
CA VAL A 316 28.88 37.35 -20.67
C VAL A 316 29.07 38.80 -21.11
N THR A 317 29.90 39.52 -20.38
CA THR A 317 30.31 40.90 -20.70
C THR A 317 31.81 40.98 -20.81
N GLN A 318 32.32 41.95 -21.60
CA GLN A 318 33.76 42.20 -21.72
C GLN A 318 34.06 43.68 -21.46
N SER A 319 34.92 43.94 -20.48
CA SER A 319 35.32 45.30 -20.11
C SER A 319 36.14 45.96 -21.24
N GLY A 320 35.70 47.13 -21.72
CA GLY A 320 36.43 47.97 -22.69
C GLY A 320 35.96 47.89 -24.15
N VAL A 321 34.99 47.02 -24.48
CA VAL A 321 34.29 47.00 -25.77
C VAL A 321 32.89 47.59 -25.56
N VAL A 322 32.34 48.30 -26.56
CA VAL A 322 30.94 48.78 -26.53
C VAL A 322 30.04 47.63 -26.06
N SER A 323 29.20 47.90 -25.06
CA SER A 323 28.46 46.97 -24.21
C SER A 323 27.49 46.05 -24.95
N ASN A 324 28.02 45.13 -25.74
CA ASN A 324 27.27 44.01 -26.28
C ASN A 324 27.19 42.94 -25.20
N HIS A 325 25.97 42.68 -24.74
CA HIS A 325 25.66 41.65 -23.78
C HIS A 325 25.32 40.36 -24.54
N PHE A 326 26.06 39.29 -24.29
CA PHE A 326 25.78 38.00 -24.91
C PHE A 326 25.18 37.07 -23.86
N HIS A 327 24.01 36.51 -24.16
CA HIS A 327 23.43 35.45 -23.35
C HIS A 327 23.85 34.11 -23.91
N ILE A 328 24.36 33.24 -23.05
CA ILE A 328 24.81 31.90 -23.39
C ILE A 328 23.88 30.90 -22.71
N LYS A 329 23.33 29.98 -23.50
CA LYS A 329 22.56 28.82 -23.05
C LYS A 329 23.40 27.56 -23.20
N VAL A 330 23.56 26.81 -22.12
CA VAL A 330 24.28 25.53 -22.06
C VAL A 330 23.31 24.46 -21.59
N ASN A 331 23.07 23.45 -22.44
CA ASN A 331 22.34 22.25 -22.05
C ASN A 331 23.32 21.14 -21.70
N PHE A 332 23.09 20.43 -20.62
CA PHE A 332 23.98 19.38 -20.12
C PHE A 332 23.18 18.27 -19.43
N LEU A 333 23.81 17.10 -19.29
CA LEU A 333 23.25 15.93 -18.62
C LEU A 333 23.56 15.96 -17.12
N SER A 334 22.82 15.19 -16.33
CA SER A 334 23.10 14.97 -14.89
C SER A 334 24.49 14.36 -14.64
N SER A 335 25.12 13.78 -15.66
CA SER A 335 26.52 13.34 -15.65
C SER A 335 27.56 14.47 -15.75
N GLY A 336 27.12 15.71 -16.01
CA GLY A 336 27.98 16.87 -16.30
C GLY A 336 28.40 16.98 -17.77
N ALA A 337 27.97 16.06 -18.64
CA ALA A 337 28.28 16.11 -20.06
C ALA A 337 27.46 17.17 -20.79
N VAL A 338 28.12 18.07 -21.52
CA VAL A 338 27.46 19.15 -22.28
C VAL A 338 26.91 18.60 -23.59
N ILE A 339 25.62 18.84 -23.84
CA ILE A 339 24.89 18.36 -25.02
C ILE A 339 24.89 19.42 -26.11
N SER A 340 24.62 20.67 -25.74
CA SER A 340 24.55 21.77 -26.69
C SER A 340 24.88 23.11 -26.06
N PHE A 341 25.36 24.01 -26.90
CA PHE A 341 25.71 25.39 -26.56
C PHE A 341 25.07 26.31 -27.60
N GLN A 342 24.39 27.36 -27.14
CA GLN A 342 23.74 28.35 -27.99
C GLN A 342 24.01 29.76 -27.48
N ILE A 343 24.30 30.67 -28.39
CA ILE A 343 24.38 32.11 -28.09
C ILE A 343 23.02 32.71 -28.45
N ILE A 344 22.31 33.22 -27.46
CA ILE A 344 21.04 33.93 -27.65
C ILE A 344 21.41 35.35 -28.05
N ASN A 345 21.49 35.56 -29.37
CA ASN A 345 21.98 36.77 -30.00
C ASN A 345 20.81 37.68 -30.40
N SER A 346 19.89 37.94 -29.47
CA SER A 346 18.81 38.91 -29.69
C SER A 346 19.26 40.28 -29.22
N LEU A 347 19.27 41.27 -30.12
CA LEU A 347 19.27 42.68 -29.73
C LEU A 347 18.07 42.89 -28.81
N LEU A 348 18.29 42.98 -27.50
CA LEU A 348 17.23 43.38 -26.58
C LEU A 348 16.72 44.75 -27.06
N PRO A 349 15.39 44.97 -27.18
CA PRO A 349 14.84 46.22 -27.69
C PRO A 349 15.31 47.47 -26.92
N VAL A 350 15.78 47.28 -25.68
CA VAL A 350 16.27 48.36 -24.81
C VAL A 350 17.79 48.38 -24.79
N ASN A 351 18.37 49.37 -25.47
CA ASN A 351 19.82 49.54 -25.63
C ASN A 351 20.54 50.13 -24.41
N ASN A 352 19.85 50.44 -23.31
CA ASN A 352 20.48 51.14 -22.19
C ASN A 352 19.69 50.92 -20.91
N MET A 353 20.21 50.06 -20.04
CA MET A 353 20.21 50.25 -18.60
C MET A 353 21.19 49.23 -18.03
N GLY A 354 22.03 49.65 -17.08
CA GLY A 354 22.90 48.74 -16.32
C GLY A 354 22.13 47.81 -15.38
N SER A 355 20.94 47.36 -15.78
CA SER A 355 20.02 46.54 -15.00
C SER A 355 20.30 45.06 -15.21
N PHE A 356 20.12 44.30 -14.13
CA PHE A 356 20.17 42.85 -14.10
C PHE A 356 18.95 42.30 -14.85
N TRP A 357 19.16 41.31 -15.74
CA TRP A 357 18.10 40.62 -16.47
C TRP A 357 18.02 39.19 -15.95
N GLY A 358 16.92 38.85 -15.28
CA GLY A 358 16.64 37.48 -14.86
C GLY A 358 16.10 36.66 -16.03
N VAL A 359 16.55 35.40 -16.14
CA VAL A 359 16.06 34.45 -17.16
C VAL A 359 15.27 33.34 -16.47
N HIS A 360 14.00 33.21 -16.81
CA HIS A 360 13.10 32.23 -16.21
C HIS A 360 12.69 31.20 -17.26
N SER A 361 13.06 29.93 -17.06
CA SER A 361 12.65 28.83 -17.95
C SER A 361 11.16 28.56 -17.80
N LEU A 362 10.46 28.38 -18.93
CA LEU A 362 9.02 28.12 -18.95
C LEU A 362 8.74 26.62 -19.07
N THR A 363 7.73 26.13 -18.35
CA THR A 363 7.36 24.71 -18.31
C THR A 363 6.86 24.18 -19.65
N PHE A 364 6.28 25.03 -20.49
CA PHE A 364 5.79 24.71 -21.84
C PHE A 364 6.77 25.13 -22.95
N GLY A 365 8.06 25.21 -22.59
CA GLY A 365 9.15 25.61 -23.45
C GLY A 365 9.30 27.13 -23.57
N GLY A 366 10.48 27.59 -23.93
CA GLY A 366 10.86 28.99 -24.03
C GLY A 366 11.35 29.59 -22.71
N TYR A 367 11.61 30.90 -22.75
CA TYR A 367 12.17 31.67 -21.64
C TYR A 367 11.47 33.00 -21.49
N LEU A 368 11.26 33.42 -20.25
CA LEU A 368 10.86 34.76 -19.88
C LEU A 368 12.09 35.52 -19.35
N LEU A 369 12.46 36.59 -20.04
CA LEU A 369 13.50 37.53 -19.64
C LEU A 369 12.83 38.70 -18.94
N THR A 370 13.19 38.99 -17.68
CA THR A 370 12.63 40.12 -16.92
C THR A 370 13.70 41.03 -16.36
N SER A 371 13.44 42.33 -16.29
CA SER A 371 14.30 43.29 -15.58
C SER A 371 13.48 44.30 -14.81
N ILE A 372 13.92 44.62 -13.60
CA ILE A 372 13.31 45.63 -12.74
C ILE A 372 14.39 46.65 -12.38
N PRO A 373 14.67 47.63 -13.26
CA PRO A 373 15.68 48.65 -12.97
C PRO A 373 15.30 49.47 -11.74
N SER A 374 16.31 49.87 -10.97
CA SER A 374 16.12 50.79 -9.84
C SER A 374 15.69 52.17 -10.35
N GLY A 375 14.51 52.64 -9.96
CA GLY A 375 13.93 53.91 -10.39
C GLY A 375 12.85 54.43 -9.43
N PRO A 376 12.36 55.68 -9.63
CA PRO A 376 11.33 56.28 -8.77
C PRO A 376 9.96 55.58 -8.92
N ASP A 377 9.67 55.07 -10.12
CA ASP A 377 8.55 54.19 -10.41
C ASP A 377 9.11 52.77 -10.55
N TRP A 378 8.61 51.80 -9.77
CA TRP A 378 9.01 50.40 -9.89
C TRP A 378 8.44 49.83 -11.18
N LEU A 379 9.29 49.69 -12.19
CA LEU A 379 8.94 49.31 -13.55
C LEU A 379 9.55 47.95 -13.87
N MET A 380 8.75 47.01 -14.35
CA MET A 380 9.18 45.70 -14.84
C MET A 380 9.13 45.67 -16.37
N TYR A 381 10.21 45.21 -16.96
CA TYR A 381 10.36 44.92 -18.38
C TYR A 381 10.33 43.42 -18.58
N GLY A 382 9.72 42.94 -19.66
CA GLY A 382 9.62 41.51 -19.91
C GLY A 382 9.57 41.12 -21.38
N TYR A 383 10.29 40.07 -21.73
CA TYR A 383 10.37 39.55 -23.09
C TYR A 383 10.29 38.04 -23.09
N LEU A 384 9.48 37.49 -23.99
CA LEU A 384 9.35 36.06 -24.17
C LEU A 384 10.19 35.60 -25.36
N PHE A 385 10.83 34.45 -25.20
CA PHE A 385 11.62 33.81 -26.25
C PHE A 385 11.19 32.36 -26.40
N ASN A 386 11.20 31.88 -27.65
CA ASN A 386 11.07 30.46 -27.90
C ASN A 386 12.35 29.69 -27.49
N GLU A 387 12.31 28.37 -27.59
CA GLU A 387 13.43 27.49 -27.21
C GLU A 387 14.76 27.77 -27.92
N TYR A 388 14.72 28.32 -29.13
CA TYR A 388 15.90 28.57 -29.95
C TYR A 388 16.46 29.99 -29.76
N GLY A 389 15.74 30.88 -29.05
CA GLY A 389 16.17 32.25 -28.77
C GLY A 389 16.20 33.17 -29.99
N GLU A 390 15.57 32.79 -31.10
CA GLU A 390 15.66 33.50 -32.38
C GLU A 390 14.56 34.57 -32.56
N ILE A 391 13.42 34.40 -31.89
CA ILE A 391 12.24 35.26 -32.03
C ILE A 391 11.82 35.75 -30.64
N SER A 392 11.81 37.06 -30.45
CA SER A 392 11.21 37.70 -29.27
C SER A 392 9.71 37.93 -29.50
N TYR A 393 8.91 37.54 -28.52
CA TYR A 393 7.47 37.78 -28.49
C TYR A 393 7.17 38.81 -27.40
N ASP A 394 6.25 39.73 -27.69
CA ASP A 394 5.73 40.63 -26.67
C ASP A 394 4.98 39.79 -25.62
N TRP A 395 5.34 39.96 -24.36
CA TRP A 395 4.65 39.32 -23.22
C TRP A 395 3.26 39.90 -22.94
N GLU A 396 2.68 40.64 -23.88
CA GLU A 396 1.34 41.23 -23.87
C GLU A 396 1.03 42.26 -22.78
N PHE A 397 1.82 42.33 -21.71
CA PHE A 397 1.79 43.44 -20.76
C PHE A 397 2.26 44.76 -21.40
N PRO A 398 1.83 45.92 -20.88
CA PRO A 398 2.44 47.20 -21.22
C PRO A 398 3.94 47.18 -20.92
N GLU A 399 4.75 47.70 -21.85
CA GLU A 399 6.21 47.71 -21.74
C GLU A 399 6.71 49.17 -21.56
N PRO A 400 7.18 49.57 -20.37
CA PRO A 400 7.28 48.79 -19.13
C PRO A 400 5.97 48.72 -18.33
N MET A 401 5.89 47.74 -17.44
CA MET A 401 4.76 47.50 -16.55
C MET A 401 5.02 48.07 -15.15
N VAL A 402 4.04 48.79 -14.57
CA VAL A 402 4.13 49.23 -13.18
C VAL A 402 3.94 48.03 -12.24
N VAL A 403 4.84 47.86 -11.27
CA VAL A 403 4.81 46.80 -10.27
C VAL A 403 4.93 47.36 -8.86
N ASN A 404 4.70 46.53 -7.84
CA ASN A 404 4.93 46.95 -6.45
C ASN A 404 6.43 47.12 -6.14
N SER A 405 6.74 47.65 -4.96
CA SER A 405 8.13 47.91 -4.52
C SER A 405 9.02 46.67 -4.38
N ARG A 406 8.42 45.47 -4.45
CA ARG A 406 9.14 44.19 -4.44
C ARG A 406 9.19 43.51 -5.81
N GLY A 407 8.41 43.97 -6.78
CA GLY A 407 8.40 43.46 -8.14
C GLY A 407 8.13 41.96 -8.26
N LYS A 408 7.35 41.38 -7.32
CA LYS A 408 7.15 39.92 -7.24
C LYS A 408 6.20 39.42 -8.32
N PHE A 409 6.51 38.26 -8.89
CA PHE A 409 5.70 37.58 -9.88
C PHE A 409 5.82 36.06 -9.75
N GLU A 410 4.83 35.33 -10.24
CA GLU A 410 4.83 33.87 -10.29
C GLU A 410 4.30 33.35 -11.62
N ILE A 411 4.80 32.19 -12.04
CA ILE A 411 4.30 31.45 -13.20
C ILE A 411 3.66 30.17 -12.70
N LEU A 412 2.36 30.02 -12.90
CA LEU A 412 1.64 28.82 -12.50
C LEU A 412 2.00 27.64 -13.42
N PRO A 413 2.52 26.53 -12.87
CA PRO A 413 3.13 25.45 -13.67
C PRO A 413 2.15 24.71 -14.60
N HIS A 414 0.84 24.70 -14.32
CA HIS A 414 -0.17 23.96 -15.11
C HIS A 414 -0.89 24.79 -16.16
N ASN A 415 -1.26 26.02 -15.81
CA ASN A 415 -2.05 26.88 -16.69
C ASN A 415 -1.16 27.81 -17.53
N ASN A 416 0.17 27.75 -17.32
CA ASN A 416 1.14 28.64 -17.93
C ASN A 416 0.78 30.13 -17.70
N THR A 417 0.21 30.44 -16.54
CA THR A 417 -0.33 31.77 -16.25
C THR A 417 0.70 32.57 -15.46
N LEU A 418 1.06 33.75 -15.94
CA LEU A 418 1.94 34.70 -15.26
C LEU A 418 1.10 35.68 -14.43
N LEU A 419 1.44 35.82 -13.14
CA LEU A 419 0.87 36.79 -12.23
C LEU A 419 1.93 37.78 -11.79
N VAL A 420 1.69 39.07 -11.98
CA VAL A 420 2.62 40.15 -11.61
C VAL A 420 1.98 41.05 -10.56
N ALA A 421 2.63 41.19 -9.39
CA ALA A 421 2.15 42.01 -8.30
C ALA A 421 2.12 43.49 -8.69
N GLN A 422 1.09 44.21 -8.27
CA GLN A 422 0.91 45.63 -8.54
C GLN A 422 0.95 46.44 -7.26
N ASN A 423 1.14 47.76 -7.38
CA ASN A 423 1.06 48.68 -6.26
C ASN A 423 -0.24 48.48 -5.48
N GLU A 424 -0.07 48.39 -4.16
CA GLU A 424 -1.14 48.19 -3.20
C GLU A 424 -1.85 49.51 -2.90
N THR A 425 -3.16 49.44 -2.69
CA THR A 425 -4.02 50.62 -2.48
C THR A 425 -4.93 50.41 -1.29
N ASP A 426 -4.98 51.40 -0.38
CA ASP A 426 -5.75 51.35 0.86
C ASP A 426 -5.45 50.08 1.69
N ASN A 427 -6.39 49.13 1.73
CA ASN A 427 -6.29 47.84 2.41
C ASN A 427 -6.38 46.65 1.43
N SER A 428 -5.93 46.84 0.20
CA SER A 428 -6.07 45.87 -0.89
C SER A 428 -4.77 45.70 -1.68
N TRP A 429 -4.60 44.50 -2.24
CA TRP A 429 -3.51 44.15 -3.12
C TRP A 429 -4.06 43.47 -4.38
N GLN A 430 -3.31 43.53 -5.47
CA GLN A 430 -3.75 43.01 -6.76
C GLN A 430 -2.60 42.46 -7.60
N PHE A 431 -2.94 41.52 -8.48
CA PHE A 431 -2.09 40.97 -9.52
C PHE A 431 -2.70 41.26 -10.89
N LYS A 432 -1.84 41.58 -11.85
CA LYS A 432 -2.21 41.45 -13.26
C LYS A 432 -1.84 40.06 -13.74
N VAL A 433 -2.72 39.49 -14.55
CA VAL A 433 -2.69 38.06 -14.88
C VAL A 433 -2.82 37.90 -16.38
N ILE A 434 -1.89 37.14 -16.98
CA ILE A 434 -1.91 36.77 -18.39
C ILE A 434 -1.61 35.28 -18.55
N ASP A 435 -2.12 34.69 -19.62
CA ASP A 435 -1.74 33.33 -20.01
C ASP A 435 -0.55 33.43 -20.98
N LEU A 436 0.56 32.75 -20.66
CA LEU A 436 1.76 32.75 -21.48
C LEU A 436 1.59 31.81 -22.68
N PRO A 437 2.23 32.11 -23.82
CA PRO A 437 2.29 31.20 -24.97
C PRO A 437 2.92 29.86 -24.59
N LYS A 438 2.35 28.77 -25.10
CA LYS A 438 2.96 27.44 -25.05
C LYS A 438 3.87 27.26 -26.26
N PHE A 439 5.16 27.52 -26.11
CA PHE A 439 6.10 27.44 -27.23
C PHE A 439 6.32 26.01 -27.77
N ALA A 440 6.06 25.00 -26.94
CA ALA A 440 6.10 23.59 -27.29
C ALA A 440 4.71 22.94 -27.44
N ASP A 441 3.66 23.71 -27.80
CA ASP A 441 2.26 23.25 -27.85
C ASP A 441 2.05 21.95 -28.66
N GLY A 442 2.80 21.78 -29.75
CA GLY A 442 2.76 20.55 -30.56
C GLY A 442 3.23 19.27 -29.83
N ARG A 443 3.81 19.39 -28.63
CA ARG A 443 4.22 18.28 -27.78
C ARG A 443 3.41 18.15 -26.48
N ASP A 444 2.64 19.17 -26.08
CA ASP A 444 1.88 19.15 -24.83
C ASP A 444 0.55 18.41 -24.99
N ASN A 445 0.49 17.18 -24.48
CA ASN A 445 -0.74 16.38 -24.43
C ASN A 445 -1.39 16.35 -23.04
N GLY A 446 -1.06 17.29 -22.15
CA GLY A 446 -1.69 17.44 -20.84
C GLY A 446 -1.13 16.56 -19.73
N TYR A 447 -0.01 15.85 -19.96
CA TYR A 447 0.65 15.00 -18.95
C TYR A 447 1.58 15.77 -18.00
N SER A 448 1.68 17.10 -18.15
CA SER A 448 2.68 17.94 -17.47
C SER A 448 4.12 17.41 -17.67
N ASN A 449 4.35 16.78 -18.81
CA ASN A 449 5.63 16.19 -19.24
C ASN A 449 5.67 16.18 -20.77
N LEU A 450 6.49 17.06 -21.35
CA LEU A 450 6.56 17.27 -22.80
C LEU A 450 7.23 16.12 -23.57
N ASN A 451 7.70 15.09 -22.87
CA ASN A 451 8.27 13.89 -23.48
C ASN A 451 7.22 12.80 -23.74
N VAL A 452 6.04 12.89 -23.11
CA VAL A 452 4.95 11.91 -23.26
C VAL A 452 4.05 12.33 -24.42
N GLU A 453 3.99 11.47 -25.44
CA GLU A 453 3.13 11.65 -26.61
C GLU A 453 1.69 11.24 -26.29
N SER A 454 1.47 10.05 -25.74
CA SER A 454 0.13 9.58 -25.41
C SER A 454 0.17 8.43 -24.41
N THR A 455 -0.97 8.16 -23.77
CA THR A 455 -1.14 6.96 -22.94
C THR A 455 -2.40 6.19 -23.29
N THR A 456 -2.43 4.92 -22.88
CA THR A 456 -3.63 4.08 -22.90
C THR A 456 -3.75 3.40 -21.53
N PRO A 457 -4.80 3.70 -20.73
CA PRO A 457 -5.87 4.66 -21.03
C PRO A 457 -5.37 6.10 -21.10
N SER A 458 -6.04 6.96 -21.86
CA SER A 458 -5.78 8.40 -21.93
C SER A 458 -6.39 9.14 -20.73
N ILE A 459 -5.99 10.40 -20.54
CA ILE A 459 -6.55 11.26 -19.49
C ILE A 459 -8.07 11.42 -19.69
N LYS A 460 -8.83 11.22 -18.61
CA LYS A 460 -10.31 11.27 -18.54
C LYS A 460 -11.03 10.17 -19.34
N ASP A 461 -10.34 9.12 -19.76
CA ASP A 461 -10.98 7.96 -20.36
C ASP A 461 -11.90 7.23 -19.36
N ILE A 462 -12.87 6.50 -19.92
CA ILE A 462 -13.66 5.50 -19.20
C ILE A 462 -13.17 4.14 -19.67
N VAL A 463 -12.77 3.28 -18.74
CA VAL A 463 -11.96 2.08 -19.03
C VAL A 463 -12.64 0.83 -18.47
N ASP A 464 -12.58 -0.26 -19.23
CA ASP A 464 -12.96 -1.58 -18.74
C ASP A 464 -12.10 -1.95 -17.50
N PRO A 465 -12.69 -2.30 -16.34
CA PRO A 465 -11.93 -2.71 -15.16
C PRO A 465 -11.07 -3.97 -15.39
N GLU A 466 -11.28 -4.73 -16.47
CA GLU A 466 -10.55 -5.94 -16.81
C GLU A 466 -9.34 -5.73 -17.75
N ILE A 467 -8.93 -4.49 -18.02
CA ILE A 467 -7.72 -4.25 -18.83
C ILE A 467 -6.48 -4.91 -18.19
N ASP A 468 -5.71 -5.61 -19.02
CA ASP A 468 -4.53 -6.38 -18.61
C ASP A 468 -3.22 -5.61 -18.81
N LYS A 469 -3.29 -4.43 -19.43
CA LYS A 469 -2.13 -3.61 -19.76
C LYS A 469 -2.43 -2.13 -19.85
N ILE A 470 -1.41 -1.34 -19.59
CA ILE A 470 -1.34 0.09 -19.88
C ILE A 470 -0.19 0.37 -20.82
N THR A 471 -0.28 1.47 -21.56
CA THR A 471 0.74 1.86 -22.54
C THR A 471 1.10 3.33 -22.36
N ILE A 472 2.39 3.64 -22.47
CA ILE A 472 2.93 5.00 -22.50
C ILE A 472 3.78 5.13 -23.77
N ASN A 473 3.45 6.09 -24.62
CA ASN A 473 4.20 6.41 -25.83
C ASN A 473 5.01 7.69 -25.58
N PHE A 474 6.30 7.61 -25.88
CA PHE A 474 7.22 8.74 -25.81
C PHE A 474 7.56 9.25 -27.21
N TYR A 475 7.82 10.55 -27.33
CA TYR A 475 8.29 11.13 -28.60
C TYR A 475 9.65 10.58 -29.03
N GLU A 476 10.55 10.38 -28.07
CA GLU A 476 11.90 9.88 -28.29
C GLU A 476 12.07 8.46 -27.73
N PRO A 477 13.00 7.64 -28.26
CA PRO A 477 13.23 6.29 -27.76
C PRO A 477 13.79 6.27 -26.33
N VAL A 478 13.33 5.32 -25.52
CA VAL A 478 13.62 5.21 -24.10
C VAL A 478 14.08 3.80 -23.67
N PHE A 479 14.69 3.74 -22.48
CA PHE A 479 14.88 2.50 -21.71
C PHE A 479 14.22 2.62 -20.34
N ILE A 480 13.75 1.49 -19.80
CA ILE A 480 13.22 1.41 -18.43
C ILE A 480 14.38 1.57 -17.44
N SER A 481 14.18 2.36 -16.39
CA SER A 481 15.23 2.75 -15.43
C SER A 481 14.88 2.33 -13.99
N THR A 482 14.90 3.21 -12.99
CA THR A 482 14.78 2.86 -11.55
C THR A 482 13.54 3.42 -10.85
N GLY A 483 12.92 4.47 -11.41
CA GLY A 483 11.71 5.08 -10.89
C GLY A 483 10.52 4.12 -10.91
N LYS A 484 9.52 4.35 -10.05
CA LYS A 484 8.33 3.49 -9.99
C LYS A 484 7.21 4.01 -10.87
N LEU A 485 6.34 3.08 -11.26
CA LEU A 485 5.00 3.41 -11.72
C LEU A 485 4.03 2.97 -10.61
N SER A 486 3.09 3.82 -10.22
CA SER A 486 2.18 3.53 -9.12
C SER A 486 0.76 3.92 -9.49
N ILE A 487 -0.18 2.99 -9.26
CA ILE A 487 -1.59 3.12 -9.60
C ILE A 487 -2.38 3.28 -8.31
N TYR A 488 -3.14 4.37 -8.24
CA TYR A 488 -3.93 4.73 -7.08
C TYR A 488 -5.40 4.82 -7.45
N GLN A 489 -6.25 4.43 -6.51
CA GLN A 489 -7.68 4.70 -6.53
C GLN A 489 -7.97 5.91 -5.63
N LYS A 490 -8.80 6.82 -6.11
CA LYS A 490 -9.23 8.03 -5.39
C LYS A 490 -10.69 7.91 -4.95
N ASP A 491 -10.95 8.19 -3.68
CA ASP A 491 -12.29 8.27 -3.10
C ASP A 491 -12.38 9.53 -2.23
N GLY A 492 -13.06 10.56 -2.76
CA GLY A 492 -12.99 11.92 -2.20
C GLY A 492 -11.55 12.43 -2.14
N ASP A 493 -11.11 12.80 -0.94
CA ASP A 493 -9.73 13.26 -0.67
C ASP A 493 -8.76 12.12 -0.34
N LYS A 494 -9.24 10.88 -0.20
CA LYS A 494 -8.40 9.73 0.15
C LYS A 494 -7.87 9.03 -1.09
N THR A 495 -6.61 8.59 -1.01
CA THR A 495 -5.92 7.84 -2.06
C THR A 495 -5.49 6.48 -1.56
N TYR A 496 -5.77 5.45 -2.34
CA TYR A 496 -5.50 4.04 -2.03
C TYR A 496 -4.57 3.47 -3.08
N LEU A 497 -3.37 3.03 -2.68
CA LEU A 497 -2.47 2.31 -3.59
C LEU A 497 -3.15 0.99 -4.02
N ARG A 498 -3.09 0.65 -5.30
CA ARG A 498 -3.66 -0.59 -5.84
C ARG A 498 -2.61 -1.49 -6.49
N GLN A 499 -1.65 -0.88 -7.17
CA GLN A 499 -0.50 -1.58 -7.73
C GLN A 499 0.69 -0.62 -7.81
N SER A 500 1.89 -1.08 -7.49
CA SER A 500 3.14 -0.36 -7.72
C SER A 500 4.15 -1.27 -8.40
N PHE A 501 4.97 -0.69 -9.25
CA PHE A 501 5.95 -1.40 -10.03
C PHE A 501 7.34 -0.83 -9.77
N GLN A 502 8.30 -1.71 -9.50
CA GLN A 502 9.70 -1.35 -9.56
C GLN A 502 10.21 -1.65 -10.99
N SER A 503 10.62 -0.61 -11.70
CA SER A 503 10.97 -0.64 -13.14
C SER A 503 12.02 -1.68 -13.55
N PHE A 504 12.99 -2.02 -12.69
CA PHE A 504 14.06 -2.97 -13.05
C PHE A 504 13.62 -4.44 -13.06
N GLN A 505 12.39 -4.76 -12.64
CA GLN A 505 11.83 -6.11 -12.78
C GLN A 505 11.28 -6.30 -14.20
N SER A 506 12.17 -6.71 -15.11
CA SER A 506 11.91 -6.88 -16.56
C SER A 506 10.70 -7.76 -16.94
N SER A 507 10.11 -8.50 -16.00
CA SER A 507 8.91 -9.32 -16.23
C SER A 507 7.61 -8.51 -16.34
N TYR A 508 7.59 -7.25 -15.88
CA TYR A 508 6.36 -6.46 -15.75
C TYR A 508 6.20 -5.36 -16.80
N PHE A 509 7.30 -5.01 -17.48
CA PHE A 509 7.31 -4.01 -18.52
C PHE A 509 7.96 -4.53 -19.79
N LEU A 510 7.34 -4.17 -20.92
CA LEU A 510 7.85 -4.48 -22.24
C LEU A 510 8.01 -3.18 -23.04
N ILE A 511 9.20 -2.96 -23.59
CA ILE A 511 9.42 -1.91 -24.58
C ILE A 511 9.19 -2.53 -25.95
N LYS A 512 8.35 -1.92 -26.78
CA LYS A 512 8.15 -2.37 -28.17
C LYS A 512 9.44 -2.18 -28.99
N ASN A 513 9.48 -2.83 -30.15
CA ASN A 513 10.64 -2.76 -31.06
C ASN A 513 10.93 -1.33 -31.56
N ASP A 514 9.95 -0.42 -31.55
CA ASP A 514 10.16 1.00 -31.87
C ASP A 514 11.04 1.72 -30.83
N GLY A 515 11.22 1.14 -29.65
CA GLY A 515 11.97 1.71 -28.53
C GLY A 515 11.26 2.90 -27.85
N ARG A 516 10.04 3.25 -28.25
CA ARG A 516 9.31 4.45 -27.78
C ARG A 516 8.09 4.10 -26.94
N THR A 517 7.52 2.93 -27.15
CA THR A 517 6.31 2.50 -26.43
C THR A 517 6.69 1.57 -25.27
N VAL A 518 6.31 1.97 -24.05
CA VAL A 518 6.41 1.16 -22.83
C VAL A 518 5.04 0.57 -22.51
N ILE A 519 4.97 -0.74 -22.31
CA ILE A 519 3.76 -1.47 -21.93
C ILE A 519 3.95 -2.01 -20.52
N GLY A 520 3.05 -1.65 -19.61
CA GLY A 520 3.01 -2.19 -18.24
C GLY A 520 1.87 -3.20 -18.08
N LYS A 521 2.13 -4.31 -17.41
CA LYS A 521 1.11 -5.33 -17.12
C LYS A 521 0.26 -4.94 -15.91
N ILE A 522 -1.07 -4.98 -16.06
CA ILE A 522 -2.01 -4.73 -14.97
C ILE A 522 -2.51 -6.05 -14.38
N LEU A 523 -2.63 -6.11 -13.06
CA LEU A 523 -3.28 -7.22 -12.38
C LEU A 523 -4.80 -7.04 -12.39
N ASP A 524 -5.56 -8.12 -12.58
CA ASP A 524 -7.03 -8.08 -12.56
C ASP A 524 -7.61 -7.44 -11.27
N SER A 525 -6.84 -7.44 -10.18
CA SER A 525 -7.21 -6.88 -8.87
C SER A 525 -6.98 -5.37 -8.74
N THR A 526 -6.29 -4.74 -9.68
CA THR A 526 -5.87 -3.33 -9.61
C THR A 526 -7.06 -2.39 -9.72
N PHE A 527 -7.90 -2.58 -10.74
CA PHE A 527 -9.11 -1.79 -10.98
C PHE A 527 -10.35 -2.45 -10.33
N SER A 528 -10.23 -2.78 -9.04
CA SER A 528 -11.22 -3.56 -8.30
C SER A 528 -12.52 -2.84 -7.91
N VAL A 529 -12.58 -1.50 -8.03
CA VAL A 529 -13.75 -0.68 -7.66
C VAL A 529 -14.58 -0.37 -8.91
N SER A 530 -15.87 -0.67 -8.85
CA SER A 530 -16.85 -0.32 -9.89
C SER A 530 -17.05 1.19 -9.95
N LYS A 531 -17.03 1.79 -11.16
CA LYS A 531 -17.08 3.26 -11.35
C LYS A 531 -16.03 4.01 -10.50
N GLY A 532 -14.89 3.39 -10.26
CA GLY A 532 -13.81 3.94 -9.46
C GLY A 532 -13.05 5.03 -10.23
N ASN A 533 -12.60 6.06 -9.51
CA ASN A 533 -11.67 7.04 -10.04
C ASN A 533 -10.24 6.58 -9.77
N TYR A 534 -9.40 6.56 -10.80
CA TYR A 534 -8.01 6.12 -10.71
C TYR A 534 -7.07 7.16 -11.27
N PHE A 535 -5.84 7.15 -10.79
CA PHE A 535 -4.74 7.86 -11.43
C PHE A 535 -3.45 7.05 -11.38
N ILE A 536 -2.55 7.32 -12.32
CA ILE A 536 -1.25 6.68 -12.42
C ILE A 536 -0.17 7.75 -12.23
N LYS A 537 0.69 7.54 -11.23
CA LYS A 537 1.90 8.33 -10.99
C LYS A 537 3.08 7.60 -11.61
N MET A 538 3.87 8.32 -12.40
CA MET A 538 5.15 7.85 -12.92
C MET A 538 6.24 8.69 -12.25
N ASP A 539 7.15 8.07 -11.51
CA ASP A 539 8.24 8.79 -10.87
C ASP A 539 9.24 9.31 -11.92
N ASN A 540 10.03 10.31 -11.54
CA ASN A 540 11.19 10.69 -12.34
C ASN A 540 12.18 9.51 -12.42
N ASP A 541 12.98 9.44 -13.47
CA ASP A 541 13.86 8.30 -13.76
C ASP A 541 13.13 6.94 -13.86
N PHE A 542 11.81 6.92 -14.11
CA PHE A 542 11.10 5.68 -14.51
C PHE A 542 11.62 5.19 -15.87
N VAL A 543 11.87 6.12 -16.79
CA VAL A 543 12.55 5.88 -18.06
C VAL A 543 13.74 6.82 -18.23
N ARG A 544 14.69 6.38 -19.05
CA ARG A 544 15.82 7.19 -19.53
C ARG A 544 15.77 7.33 -21.03
N ASP A 545 16.24 8.47 -21.52
CA ASP A 545 16.48 8.65 -22.94
C ASP A 545 17.53 7.65 -23.44
N ARG A 546 17.26 7.02 -24.58
CA ARG A 546 18.08 5.94 -25.12
C ARG A 546 19.43 6.42 -25.68
N VAL A 547 19.51 7.66 -26.16
CA VAL A 547 20.70 8.21 -26.80
C VAL A 547 21.68 8.71 -25.74
N PHE A 548 21.17 9.46 -24.77
CA PHE A 548 21.98 10.13 -23.76
C PHE A 548 22.08 9.35 -22.44
N ASN A 549 21.26 8.32 -22.25
CA ASN A 549 21.13 7.58 -20.99
C ASN A 549 20.77 8.51 -19.81
N GLU A 550 19.93 9.51 -20.08
CA GLU A 550 19.56 10.56 -19.15
C GLU A 550 18.19 10.29 -18.52
N PRO A 551 18.05 10.42 -17.18
CA PRO A 551 16.76 10.38 -16.51
C PRO A 551 15.75 11.32 -17.14
N MET A 552 14.51 10.86 -17.26
CA MET A 552 13.42 11.68 -17.77
C MET A 552 12.42 12.00 -16.66
N LEU A 553 11.71 13.11 -16.83
CA LEU A 553 10.63 13.52 -15.94
C LEU A 553 9.53 12.46 -15.90
N GLY A 554 8.87 12.37 -14.76
CA GLY A 554 7.73 11.53 -14.49
C GLY A 554 6.38 12.13 -14.92
N ILE A 555 5.29 11.50 -14.50
CA ILE A 555 3.91 12.04 -14.54
C ILE A 555 3.45 12.17 -13.09
N ARG A 556 3.09 13.40 -12.71
CA ARG A 556 2.71 13.74 -11.33
C ARG A 556 1.36 13.14 -10.93
N GLU A 557 1.09 13.13 -9.63
CA GLU A 557 -0.19 12.66 -9.09
C GLU A 557 -1.39 13.41 -9.68
N ASN A 558 -2.54 12.74 -9.80
CA ASN A 558 -3.80 13.26 -10.33
C ASN A 558 -3.80 13.74 -11.81
N ILE A 559 -2.63 13.86 -12.47
CA ILE A 559 -2.54 14.30 -13.88
C ILE A 559 -3.08 13.22 -14.81
N TRP A 560 -2.47 12.02 -14.79
CA TRP A 560 -2.98 10.88 -15.56
C TRP A 560 -4.09 10.16 -14.80
N SER A 561 -5.30 10.72 -14.87
CA SER A 561 -6.49 10.21 -14.21
C SER A 561 -7.56 9.73 -15.20
N PHE A 562 -8.31 8.70 -14.83
CA PHE A 562 -9.38 8.08 -15.62
C PHE A 562 -10.38 7.38 -14.69
N THR A 563 -11.52 6.94 -15.24
CA THR A 563 -12.55 6.22 -14.48
C THR A 563 -12.80 4.84 -15.05
N THR A 564 -13.29 3.92 -14.22
CA THR A 564 -13.68 2.58 -14.69
C THR A 564 -15.15 2.51 -15.05
N GLU A 565 -15.51 1.60 -15.93
CA GLU A 565 -16.90 1.26 -16.22
C GLU A 565 -17.59 0.58 -15.02
N GLU A 566 -18.90 0.39 -15.15
CA GLU A 566 -19.64 -0.42 -14.18
C GLU A 566 -19.24 -1.88 -14.29
N ARG A 567 -18.79 -2.45 -13.18
CA ARG A 567 -18.53 -3.88 -13.11
C ARG A 567 -19.80 -4.65 -12.77
N ILE A 568 -20.08 -5.69 -13.54
CA ILE A 568 -21.14 -6.66 -13.26
C ILE A 568 -20.50 -7.90 -12.64
N ASP A 569 -20.63 -8.06 -11.32
CA ASP A 569 -20.24 -9.29 -10.62
C ASP A 569 -21.48 -10.18 -10.39
N HIS A 570 -21.28 -11.49 -10.51
CA HIS A 570 -22.33 -12.46 -10.24
C HIS A 570 -22.43 -12.79 -8.75
N PHE A 571 -23.65 -13.11 -8.30
CA PHE A 571 -23.87 -13.58 -6.93
C PHE A 571 -23.06 -14.85 -6.69
N SER A 572 -22.29 -14.85 -5.61
CA SER A 572 -21.58 -16.03 -5.10
C SER A 572 -21.90 -16.20 -3.61
N PRO A 573 -22.21 -17.42 -3.16
CA PRO A 573 -22.50 -17.68 -1.75
C PRO A 573 -21.27 -17.46 -0.86
N SER A 574 -21.51 -17.40 0.45
CA SER A 574 -20.45 -17.28 1.45
C SER A 574 -19.48 -18.46 1.35
N ALA A 575 -18.18 -18.19 1.49
CA ALA A 575 -17.15 -19.22 1.40
C ALA A 575 -15.97 -18.95 2.35
N THR A 576 -15.30 -20.01 2.76
CA THR A 576 -14.10 -19.97 3.62
C THR A 576 -12.87 -20.22 2.77
N GLY A 577 -11.87 -19.35 2.88
CA GLY A 577 -10.58 -19.50 2.22
C GLY A 577 -9.44 -19.69 3.21
N ILE A 578 -8.36 -20.24 2.71
CA ILE A 578 -7.18 -20.64 3.48
C ILE A 578 -5.99 -19.83 2.97
N LEU A 579 -5.33 -19.16 3.90
CA LEU A 579 -4.06 -18.48 3.72
C LEU A 579 -2.97 -19.26 4.46
N ARG A 580 -1.72 -19.11 4.01
CA ARG A 580 -0.55 -19.64 4.70
C ARG A 580 0.37 -18.50 5.13
N LEU A 581 0.93 -18.58 6.33
CA LEU A 581 2.00 -17.70 6.79
C LEU A 581 3.35 -18.17 6.25
N THR A 582 4.24 -17.24 5.96
CA THR A 582 5.65 -17.53 5.69
C THR A 582 6.33 -18.16 6.92
N PRO A 583 7.51 -18.79 6.78
CA PRO A 583 8.28 -19.29 7.92
C PRO A 583 8.59 -18.17 8.93
N GLU A 584 9.01 -17.00 8.44
CA GLU A 584 9.23 -15.80 9.26
C GLU A 584 7.96 -15.32 9.95
N GLY A 585 6.84 -15.28 9.21
CA GLY A 585 5.53 -14.93 9.75
C GLY A 585 5.04 -15.87 10.84
N THR A 586 5.33 -17.16 10.69
CA THR A 586 5.01 -18.20 11.69
C THR A 586 5.81 -17.98 12.97
N LEU A 587 7.11 -17.70 12.86
CA LEU A 587 7.97 -17.36 14.00
C LEU A 587 7.52 -16.08 14.70
N TYR A 588 7.15 -15.06 13.92
CA TYR A 588 6.60 -13.82 14.47
C TYR A 588 5.32 -14.09 15.27
N PHE A 589 4.38 -14.86 14.71
CA PHE A 589 3.11 -15.19 15.35
C PHE A 589 3.28 -16.02 16.64
N ASP A 590 4.22 -16.97 16.66
CA ASP A 590 4.53 -17.79 17.84
C ASP A 590 5.09 -16.96 19.02
N ASN A 591 5.75 -15.83 18.74
CA ASN A 591 6.28 -14.93 19.77
C ASN A 591 5.23 -13.97 20.36
N LEU A 592 4.01 -13.94 19.82
CA LEU A 592 2.94 -13.06 20.30
C LEU A 592 2.21 -13.65 21.52
N THR A 593 1.76 -12.79 22.44
CA THR A 593 0.83 -13.18 23.50
C THR A 593 -0.56 -13.49 22.94
N SER A 594 -1.43 -14.13 23.72
CA SER A 594 -2.82 -14.43 23.28
C SER A 594 -3.59 -13.20 22.83
N ASP A 595 -3.46 -12.06 23.53
CA ASP A 595 -4.12 -10.81 23.14
C ASP A 595 -3.54 -10.22 21.85
N GLN A 596 -2.22 -10.35 21.66
CA GLN A 596 -1.55 -9.91 20.44
C GLN A 596 -1.88 -10.81 19.24
N GLN A 597 -2.07 -12.12 19.45
CA GLN A 597 -2.55 -13.04 18.42
C GLN A 597 -3.97 -12.68 17.97
N SER A 598 -4.87 -12.33 18.89
CA SER A 598 -6.20 -11.82 18.52
C SER A 598 -6.09 -10.54 17.67
N LYS A 599 -5.24 -9.59 18.10
CA LYS A 599 -4.99 -8.36 17.33
C LYS A 599 -4.38 -8.63 15.96
N PHE A 600 -3.55 -9.67 15.82
CA PHE A 600 -3.01 -10.09 14.53
C PHE A 600 -4.12 -10.46 13.54
N PHE A 601 -5.12 -11.23 13.97
CA PHE A 601 -6.27 -11.56 13.12
C PHE A 601 -7.11 -10.34 12.77
N ASP A 602 -7.35 -9.44 13.73
CA ASP A 602 -8.09 -8.20 13.45
C ASP A 602 -7.36 -7.32 12.44
N ASN A 603 -6.04 -7.17 12.58
CA ASN A 603 -5.19 -6.46 11.63
C ASN A 603 -5.19 -7.13 10.26
N LEU A 604 -5.09 -8.48 10.20
CA LEU A 604 -5.16 -9.24 8.96
C LEU A 604 -6.47 -8.96 8.20
N LEU A 605 -7.61 -8.99 8.91
CA LEU A 605 -8.91 -8.73 8.30
C LEU A 605 -9.09 -7.26 7.91
N ASN A 606 -8.52 -6.32 8.67
CA ASN A 606 -8.51 -4.89 8.33
C ASN A 606 -7.68 -4.62 7.07
N ASP A 607 -6.44 -5.14 7.04
CA ASP A 607 -5.55 -5.08 5.87
C ASP A 607 -6.27 -5.63 4.63
N LEU A 608 -6.88 -6.83 4.73
CA LEU A 608 -7.63 -7.46 3.63
C LEU A 608 -8.81 -6.61 3.15
N SER A 609 -9.56 -5.98 4.06
CA SER A 609 -10.68 -5.08 3.72
C SER A 609 -10.24 -3.75 3.08
N TYR A 610 -8.99 -3.36 3.28
CA TYR A 610 -8.42 -2.17 2.66
C TYR A 610 -7.92 -2.49 1.24
N VAL A 611 -7.15 -3.57 1.09
CA VAL A 611 -6.52 -3.93 -0.19
C VAL A 611 -7.54 -4.43 -1.21
N VAL A 612 -8.48 -5.27 -0.79
CA VAL A 612 -9.69 -5.58 -1.56
C VAL A 612 -10.80 -4.74 -0.93
N PRO A 613 -11.41 -3.77 -1.63
CA PRO A 613 -12.37 -2.83 -1.07
C PRO A 613 -13.72 -3.53 -0.77
N ILE A 614 -13.70 -4.44 0.20
CA ILE A 614 -14.85 -5.18 0.73
C ILE A 614 -15.16 -4.65 2.13
N ASN A 615 -16.45 -4.59 2.47
CA ASN A 615 -16.84 -4.22 3.83
C ASN A 615 -16.25 -5.17 4.87
N ARG A 616 -15.50 -4.64 5.84
CA ARG A 616 -14.84 -5.38 6.92
C ARG A 616 -15.76 -6.35 7.69
N SER A 617 -17.06 -6.06 7.79
CA SER A 617 -18.06 -6.92 8.43
C SER A 617 -18.34 -8.24 7.69
N ARG A 618 -17.95 -8.32 6.41
CA ARG A 618 -18.03 -9.54 5.59
C ARG A 618 -16.86 -10.49 5.81
N LEU A 619 -15.77 -10.01 6.39
CA LEU A 619 -14.60 -10.82 6.70
C LEU A 619 -14.64 -11.25 8.16
N SER A 620 -14.49 -12.55 8.40
CA SER A 620 -14.30 -13.09 9.75
C SER A 620 -13.24 -14.17 9.78
N SER A 621 -12.69 -14.44 10.95
CA SER A 621 -11.80 -15.56 11.20
C SER A 621 -12.22 -16.23 12.50
N ASN A 622 -11.94 -17.52 12.64
CA ASN A 622 -12.14 -18.23 13.91
C ASN A 622 -10.96 -18.04 14.88
N GLY A 623 -9.92 -17.29 14.50
CA GLY A 623 -8.77 -16.95 15.34
C GLY A 623 -7.85 -18.14 15.63
N ARG A 624 -7.93 -19.23 14.87
CA ARG A 624 -7.13 -20.45 15.05
C ARG A 624 -6.12 -20.61 13.93
N THR A 625 -5.03 -21.30 14.24
CA THR A 625 -3.99 -21.69 13.28
C THR A 625 -3.87 -23.21 13.22
N GLN A 626 -3.41 -23.73 12.09
CA GLN A 626 -3.08 -25.15 11.90
C GLN A 626 -1.71 -25.27 11.23
N VAL A 627 -0.88 -26.24 11.63
CA VAL A 627 0.41 -26.47 10.98
C VAL A 627 0.19 -27.07 9.59
N ASP A 628 0.84 -26.50 8.58
CA ASP A 628 0.89 -27.07 7.23
C ASP A 628 1.90 -28.23 7.18
N ASN A 629 1.40 -29.46 7.24
CA ASN A 629 2.24 -30.66 7.17
C ASN A 629 2.69 -31.00 5.73
N SER A 630 2.29 -30.23 4.71
CA SER A 630 2.72 -30.44 3.31
C SER A 630 4.10 -29.86 3.01
N VAL A 631 4.63 -29.05 3.92
CA VAL A 631 5.93 -28.38 3.82
C VAL A 631 6.86 -28.86 4.94
N ASN A 632 8.17 -28.82 4.68
CA ASN A 632 9.18 -29.26 5.65
C ASN A 632 9.37 -28.24 6.79
N GLU A 633 9.16 -26.96 6.51
CA GLU A 633 9.26 -25.89 7.50
C GLU A 633 7.91 -25.68 8.18
N LYS A 634 7.93 -25.43 9.49
CA LYS A 634 6.70 -25.18 10.24
C LYS A 634 6.08 -23.87 9.73
N GLN A 635 4.93 -23.98 9.08
CA GLN A 635 4.13 -22.85 8.63
C GLN A 635 2.69 -22.98 9.11
N TYR A 636 2.00 -21.86 9.37
CA TYR A 636 0.60 -21.88 9.79
C TYR A 636 -0.38 -21.59 8.66
N LEU A 637 -1.46 -22.36 8.63
CA LEU A 637 -2.67 -22.12 7.85
C LEU A 637 -3.70 -21.35 8.68
N ILE A 638 -4.29 -20.34 8.06
CA ILE A 638 -5.30 -19.44 8.64
C ILE A 638 -6.55 -19.48 7.77
N SER A 639 -7.72 -19.51 8.42
CA SER A 639 -9.02 -19.48 7.75
C SER A 639 -9.61 -18.06 7.78
N ILE A 640 -10.16 -17.66 6.63
CA ILE A 640 -10.88 -16.40 6.45
C ILE A 640 -12.24 -16.73 5.82
N ASP A 641 -13.30 -16.41 6.53
CA ASP A 641 -14.67 -16.51 6.05
C ASP A 641 -15.05 -15.21 5.35
N ILE A 642 -15.60 -15.34 4.14
CA ILE A 642 -16.11 -14.24 3.33
C ILE A 642 -17.61 -14.43 3.18
N LYS A 643 -18.40 -13.52 3.75
CA LYS A 643 -19.86 -13.53 3.66
C LYS A 643 -20.34 -13.08 2.27
N GLU A 644 -21.44 -13.67 1.83
CA GLU A 644 -22.14 -13.28 0.61
C GLU A 644 -22.58 -11.81 0.64
N THR A 645 -22.72 -11.22 -0.53
CA THR A 645 -23.26 -9.88 -0.70
C THR A 645 -24.76 -9.88 -0.36
N ARG A 646 -25.17 -9.04 0.59
CA ARG A 646 -26.59 -8.81 0.95
C ARG A 646 -27.03 -7.35 0.83
N ILE A 647 -26.10 -6.47 0.42
CA ILE A 647 -26.28 -5.01 0.40
C ILE A 647 -26.15 -4.55 -1.05
N GLU A 648 -27.09 -3.73 -1.53
CA GLU A 648 -27.13 -3.21 -2.90
C GLU A 648 -25.92 -2.33 -3.28
N ASN A 649 -25.15 -1.84 -2.30
CA ASN A 649 -23.98 -0.98 -2.49
C ASN A 649 -22.63 -1.72 -2.38
N ASP A 650 -22.61 -3.03 -2.13
CA ASP A 650 -21.38 -3.83 -2.05
C ASP A 650 -21.31 -4.78 -3.24
N ASN A 651 -20.78 -4.29 -4.37
CA ASN A 651 -20.96 -4.95 -5.65
C ASN A 651 -19.99 -6.12 -5.88
N ILE A 652 -19.03 -6.41 -4.98
CA ILE A 652 -18.03 -7.45 -5.23
C ILE A 652 -18.49 -8.84 -4.76
N GLY A 653 -18.59 -9.76 -5.73
CA GLY A 653 -18.95 -11.16 -5.50
C GLY A 653 -17.86 -11.91 -4.70
N VAL A 654 -18.25 -12.92 -3.93
CA VAL A 654 -17.31 -13.71 -3.11
C VAL A 654 -16.22 -14.37 -3.98
N GLU A 655 -16.58 -14.92 -5.13
CA GLU A 655 -15.61 -15.51 -6.08
C GLU A 655 -14.55 -14.49 -6.55
N THR A 656 -14.98 -13.27 -6.85
CA THR A 656 -14.11 -12.16 -7.25
C THR A 656 -13.17 -11.75 -6.10
N VAL A 657 -13.68 -11.68 -4.87
CA VAL A 657 -12.85 -11.43 -3.67
C VAL A 657 -11.78 -12.51 -3.52
N PHE A 658 -12.14 -13.79 -3.69
CA PHE A 658 -11.18 -14.89 -3.67
C PHE A 658 -10.10 -14.73 -4.73
N LYS A 659 -10.50 -14.45 -5.97
CA LYS A 659 -9.59 -14.22 -7.09
C LYS A 659 -8.61 -13.09 -6.76
N TYR A 660 -9.11 -11.98 -6.22
CA TYR A 660 -8.30 -10.79 -5.92
C TYR A 660 -7.34 -11.00 -4.77
N ILE A 661 -7.79 -11.55 -3.64
CA ILE A 661 -6.88 -11.86 -2.52
C ILE A 661 -5.80 -12.83 -3.01
N ASN A 662 -6.16 -13.85 -3.79
CA ASN A 662 -5.19 -14.80 -4.33
C ASN A 662 -4.15 -14.13 -5.26
N ILE A 663 -4.59 -13.26 -6.18
CA ILE A 663 -3.69 -12.50 -7.07
C ILE A 663 -2.78 -11.60 -6.23
N MET A 664 -3.33 -10.82 -5.31
CA MET A 664 -2.56 -9.90 -4.49
C MET A 664 -1.51 -10.63 -3.64
N VAL A 665 -1.87 -11.75 -2.98
CA VAL A 665 -0.90 -12.56 -2.21
C VAL A 665 0.21 -13.10 -3.11
N LYS A 666 -0.12 -13.59 -4.31
CA LYS A 666 0.89 -14.11 -5.25
C LYS A 666 1.82 -13.03 -5.81
N TYR A 667 1.32 -11.81 -5.95
CA TYR A 667 2.05 -10.63 -6.42
C TYR A 667 2.23 -9.61 -5.28
N LYS A 668 2.60 -10.09 -4.09
CA LYS A 668 2.71 -9.23 -2.89
C LYS A 668 3.77 -8.15 -3.03
N ASP A 669 4.73 -8.32 -3.93
CA ASP A 669 5.78 -7.35 -4.26
C ASP A 669 5.24 -6.13 -5.04
N GLN A 670 4.07 -6.27 -5.68
CA GLN A 670 3.43 -5.22 -6.48
C GLN A 670 2.15 -4.65 -5.86
N THR A 671 1.62 -5.30 -4.83
CA THR A 671 0.32 -4.95 -4.25
C THR A 671 0.48 -4.53 -2.79
N PRO A 672 -0.44 -3.70 -2.26
CA PRO A 672 -0.28 -3.17 -0.90
C PRO A 672 -0.33 -4.26 0.20
N ILE A 673 -0.69 -5.50 -0.14
CA ILE A 673 -0.69 -6.63 0.79
C ILE A 673 0.72 -6.94 1.32
N GLY A 674 1.78 -6.61 0.56
CA GLY A 674 3.17 -6.80 0.99
C GLY A 674 3.62 -5.81 2.06
N GLU A 675 2.94 -4.66 2.19
CA GLU A 675 3.27 -3.60 3.14
C GLU A 675 2.33 -3.57 4.36
N GLY A 676 1.28 -4.40 4.38
CA GLY A 676 0.30 -4.43 5.46
C GLY A 676 0.87 -4.99 6.77
N GLN A 677 0.21 -4.68 7.89
CA GLN A 677 0.72 -4.98 9.22
C GLN A 677 0.83 -6.49 9.49
N ALA A 678 -0.21 -7.25 9.09
CA ALA A 678 -0.28 -8.69 9.22
C ALA A 678 -0.15 -9.40 7.86
N THR A 679 -0.69 -8.79 6.81
CA THR A 679 -0.70 -9.37 5.45
C THR A 679 0.68 -9.55 4.81
N ARG A 680 1.69 -8.77 5.21
CA ARG A 680 3.09 -8.96 4.76
C ARG A 680 3.67 -10.35 5.05
N TYR A 681 3.10 -11.04 6.04
CA TYR A 681 3.52 -12.38 6.46
C TYR A 681 2.83 -13.51 5.69
N LEU A 682 2.01 -13.20 4.69
CA LEU A 682 1.35 -14.19 3.85
C LEU A 682 2.34 -14.77 2.83
N ASP A 683 2.21 -16.08 2.60
CA ASP A 683 3.04 -16.85 1.68
C ASP A 683 2.53 -16.75 0.23
N GLU A 684 3.30 -16.04 -0.58
CA GLU A 684 3.08 -15.79 -2.01
C GLU A 684 3.05 -17.07 -2.85
N THR A 685 3.72 -18.14 -2.41
CA THR A 685 3.75 -19.42 -3.14
C THR A 685 2.47 -20.21 -2.95
N TYR A 686 1.79 -20.01 -1.82
CA TYR A 686 0.51 -20.66 -1.50
C TYR A 686 -0.68 -19.91 -2.10
N GLY A 687 -0.69 -18.58 -1.98
CA GLY A 687 -1.82 -17.75 -2.39
C GLY A 687 -3.03 -17.87 -1.45
N PHE A 688 -4.24 -17.79 -2.01
CA PHE A 688 -5.49 -17.93 -1.26
C PHE A 688 -6.36 -19.03 -1.88
N VAL A 689 -6.58 -20.11 -1.12
CA VAL A 689 -7.19 -21.34 -1.62
C VAL A 689 -8.55 -21.55 -0.97
N SER A 690 -9.58 -21.88 -1.75
CA SER A 690 -10.90 -22.21 -1.19
C SER A 690 -10.83 -23.47 -0.32
N SER A 691 -11.47 -23.41 0.85
CA SER A 691 -11.63 -24.57 1.72
C SER A 691 -12.39 -25.67 0.96
N PRO A 692 -11.96 -26.94 1.01
CA PRO A 692 -12.59 -28.02 0.27
C PRO A 692 -14.04 -28.23 0.73
N ASN A 693 -14.94 -28.38 -0.24
CA ASN A 693 -16.34 -28.70 0.05
C ASN A 693 -16.45 -30.09 0.70
N LEU A 694 -16.81 -30.12 1.98
CA LEU A 694 -16.88 -31.34 2.77
C LEU A 694 -17.88 -32.36 2.20
N TRP A 695 -18.96 -31.91 1.58
CA TRP A 695 -19.94 -32.80 0.94
C TRP A 695 -19.32 -33.52 -0.25
N GLU A 696 -18.65 -32.78 -1.15
CA GLU A 696 -18.01 -33.37 -2.32
C GLU A 696 -16.94 -34.40 -1.92
N ARG A 697 -16.17 -34.09 -0.86
CA ARG A 697 -15.12 -34.98 -0.37
C ARG A 697 -15.67 -36.27 0.26
N TYR A 698 -16.78 -36.19 1.01
CA TYR A 698 -17.24 -37.31 1.86
C TYR A 698 -18.57 -37.95 1.45
N LYS A 699 -19.26 -37.48 0.40
CA LYS A 699 -20.57 -38.03 -0.02
C LYS A 699 -20.59 -39.54 -0.21
N PHE A 700 -19.53 -40.12 -0.79
CA PHE A 700 -19.44 -41.56 -1.01
C PHE A 700 -19.13 -42.33 0.28
N VAL A 701 -18.34 -41.77 1.18
CA VAL A 701 -18.06 -42.36 2.50
C VAL A 701 -19.34 -42.39 3.34
N LEU A 702 -20.07 -41.27 3.39
CA LEU A 702 -21.36 -41.17 4.07
C LEU A 702 -22.39 -42.14 3.48
N LEU A 703 -22.48 -42.25 2.15
CA LEU A 703 -23.34 -43.23 1.49
C LEU A 703 -22.98 -44.67 1.90
N GLY A 704 -21.67 -44.98 1.97
CA GLY A 704 -21.18 -46.28 2.45
C GLY A 704 -21.64 -46.59 3.89
N VAL A 705 -21.54 -45.62 4.80
CA VAL A 705 -22.02 -45.75 6.18
C VAL A 705 -23.54 -45.99 6.21
N PHE A 706 -24.32 -45.24 5.44
CA PHE A 706 -25.78 -45.44 5.36
C PHE A 706 -26.16 -46.82 4.81
N LEU A 707 -25.47 -47.30 3.78
CA LEU A 707 -25.69 -48.64 3.23
C LEU A 707 -25.32 -49.74 4.22
N PHE A 708 -24.22 -49.57 4.97
CA PHE A 708 -23.81 -50.51 6.01
C PHE A 708 -24.84 -50.60 7.14
N VAL A 709 -25.33 -49.47 7.65
CA VAL A 709 -26.38 -49.44 8.67
C VAL A 709 -27.68 -50.06 8.14
N GLY A 710 -28.06 -49.75 6.89
CA GLY A 710 -29.21 -50.36 6.23
C GLY A 710 -29.10 -51.87 6.12
N LEU A 711 -27.93 -52.39 5.73
CA LEU A 711 -27.65 -53.82 5.66
C LEU A 711 -27.80 -54.50 7.03
N LEU A 712 -27.26 -53.90 8.09
CA LEU A 712 -27.38 -54.42 9.46
C LEU A 712 -28.84 -54.54 9.92
N ILE A 713 -29.68 -53.54 9.59
CA ILE A 713 -31.11 -53.57 9.90
C ILE A 713 -31.81 -54.70 9.12
N VAL A 714 -31.49 -54.88 7.84
CA VAL A 714 -32.06 -55.97 7.03
C VAL A 714 -31.65 -57.33 7.58
N LEU A 715 -30.38 -57.52 7.95
CA LEU A 715 -29.88 -58.74 8.57
C LEU A 715 -30.56 -59.02 9.91
N PHE A 716 -30.76 -57.98 10.74
CA PHE A 716 -31.51 -58.08 11.99
C PHE A 716 -32.96 -58.54 11.76
N LEU A 717 -33.68 -57.94 10.81
CA LEU A 717 -35.06 -58.33 10.48
C LEU A 717 -35.15 -59.75 9.94
N PHE A 718 -34.16 -60.18 9.14
CA PHE A 718 -34.09 -61.55 8.62
C PHE A 718 -33.84 -62.56 9.74
N ALA A 719 -32.91 -62.27 10.65
CA ALA A 719 -32.64 -63.09 11.83
C ALA A 719 -33.88 -63.20 12.72
N GLN A 720 -34.59 -62.08 12.93
CA GLN A 720 -35.81 -62.03 13.73
C GLN A 720 -36.96 -62.84 13.13
N ARG A 721 -37.08 -62.87 11.80
CA ARG A 721 -38.07 -63.72 11.10
C ARG A 721 -37.74 -65.20 11.15
N ARG A 722 -36.44 -65.55 11.13
CA ARG A 722 -35.99 -66.94 11.11
C ARG A 722 -36.17 -67.63 12.47
N ASP A 723 -35.77 -66.97 13.55
CA ASP A 723 -35.98 -67.47 14.91
C ASP A 723 -36.11 -66.31 15.89
N SER A 724 -37.33 -66.01 16.31
CA SER A 724 -37.62 -64.91 17.24
C SER A 724 -37.21 -65.20 18.69
N ARG A 725 -36.80 -66.44 19.00
CA ARG A 725 -36.33 -66.85 20.34
C ARG A 725 -34.83 -66.64 20.54
N GLY A 726 -34.09 -66.32 19.48
CA GLY A 726 -32.68 -65.93 19.55
C GLY A 726 -32.49 -64.46 19.94
N ASN A 727 -31.37 -64.12 20.59
CA ASN A 727 -31.00 -62.73 20.87
C ASN A 727 -30.41 -62.06 19.60
N ASN A 728 -31.27 -61.79 18.63
CA ASN A 728 -30.87 -61.30 17.30
C ASN A 728 -30.32 -59.87 17.31
N ILE A 729 -30.48 -59.12 18.41
CA ILE A 729 -29.89 -57.79 18.62
C ILE A 729 -28.35 -57.85 18.53
N ALA A 730 -27.75 -59.03 18.76
CA ALA A 730 -26.32 -59.27 18.61
C ALA A 730 -25.74 -58.87 17.23
N ILE A 731 -26.54 -58.86 16.16
CA ILE A 731 -26.10 -58.38 14.82
C ILE A 731 -25.82 -56.88 14.84
N LEU A 732 -26.71 -56.09 15.45
CA LEU A 732 -26.54 -54.65 15.55
C LEU A 732 -25.37 -54.32 16.49
N GLN A 733 -25.22 -55.08 17.57
CA GLN A 733 -24.09 -54.94 18.49
C GLN A 733 -22.74 -55.23 17.79
N LEU A 734 -22.67 -56.29 16.97
CA LEU A 734 -21.49 -56.57 16.15
C LEU A 734 -21.18 -55.42 15.18
N GLY A 735 -22.23 -54.88 14.55
CA GLY A 735 -22.11 -53.73 13.65
C GLY A 735 -21.54 -52.48 14.32
N ILE A 736 -21.95 -52.20 15.56
CA ILE A 736 -21.43 -51.07 16.36
C ILE A 736 -19.96 -51.28 16.70
N ILE A 737 -19.57 -52.49 17.15
CA ILE A 737 -18.17 -52.83 17.48
C ILE A 737 -17.25 -52.64 16.25
N ILE A 738 -17.70 -53.09 15.07
CA ILE A 738 -16.93 -52.94 13.83
C ILE A 738 -16.84 -51.47 13.41
N LEU A 739 -17.95 -50.72 13.51
CA LEU A 739 -17.99 -49.32 13.13
C LEU A 739 -17.03 -48.49 13.99
N ASP A 740 -17.03 -48.71 15.31
CA ASP A 740 -16.19 -47.96 16.25
C ASP A 740 -14.70 -48.12 15.92
N LEU A 741 -14.23 -49.38 15.81
CA LEU A 741 -12.85 -49.69 15.44
C LEU A 741 -12.45 -49.05 14.10
N VAL A 742 -13.33 -49.09 13.10
CA VAL A 742 -13.06 -48.50 11.78
C VAL A 742 -12.95 -46.98 11.88
N MET A 743 -13.87 -46.33 12.60
CA MET A 743 -13.83 -44.88 12.78
C MET A 743 -12.55 -44.45 13.50
N ASP A 744 -12.11 -45.20 14.50
CA ASP A 744 -10.91 -44.87 15.27
C ASP A 744 -9.62 -44.99 14.46
N ILE A 745 -9.52 -46.03 13.64
CA ILE A 745 -8.43 -46.17 12.67
C ILE A 745 -8.45 -45.03 11.66
N LEU A 746 -9.64 -44.62 11.18
CA LEU A 746 -9.79 -43.50 10.25
C LEU A 746 -9.35 -42.17 10.88
N PHE A 747 -9.72 -41.92 12.14
CA PHE A 747 -9.27 -40.74 12.89
C PHE A 747 -7.76 -40.67 13.00
N ILE A 748 -7.11 -41.79 13.37
CA ILE A 748 -5.66 -41.83 13.57
C ILE A 748 -4.90 -41.67 12.25
N SER A 749 -5.38 -42.34 11.20
CA SER A 749 -4.74 -42.32 9.88
C SER A 749 -4.89 -40.98 9.17
N SER A 750 -6.05 -40.32 9.31
CA SER A 750 -6.39 -39.13 8.53
C SER A 750 -6.18 -37.82 9.29
N ASN A 751 -6.36 -37.79 10.61
CA ASN A 751 -6.51 -36.55 11.37
C ASN A 751 -5.59 -36.43 12.59
N ALA A 752 -5.20 -37.52 13.24
CA ALA A 752 -4.40 -37.43 14.48
C ALA A 752 -3.02 -36.76 14.30
N ARG A 753 -2.54 -36.60 13.06
CA ARG A 753 -1.31 -35.87 12.73
C ARG A 753 -1.47 -34.35 12.63
N ASP A 754 -2.69 -33.83 12.56
CA ASP A 754 -2.94 -32.38 12.50
C ASP A 754 -2.49 -31.70 13.80
N ILE A 755 -2.51 -32.44 14.91
CA ILE A 755 -2.01 -32.02 16.21
C ILE A 755 -0.95 -33.00 16.68
N HIS A 756 0.32 -32.62 16.53
CA HIS A 756 1.47 -33.47 16.87
C HIS A 756 1.40 -34.11 18.26
N ILE A 757 0.89 -33.38 19.27
CA ILE A 757 0.80 -33.88 20.66
C ILE A 757 -0.26 -34.98 20.83
N LEU A 758 -1.24 -35.09 19.92
CA LEU A 758 -2.32 -36.09 20.01
C LEU A 758 -2.02 -37.39 19.28
N TYR A 759 -1.09 -37.40 18.32
CA TYR A 759 -0.82 -38.59 17.51
C TYR A 759 -0.40 -39.79 18.37
N LEU A 760 0.61 -39.63 19.23
CA LEU A 760 1.10 -40.70 20.10
C LEU A 760 0.06 -41.21 21.11
N PRO A 761 -0.65 -40.33 21.86
CA PRO A 761 -1.78 -40.75 22.68
C PRO A 761 -2.85 -41.51 21.91
N SER A 762 -3.25 -41.03 20.72
CA SER A 762 -4.30 -41.70 19.93
C SER A 762 -3.90 -43.12 19.53
N VAL A 763 -2.65 -43.30 19.07
CA VAL A 763 -2.14 -44.64 18.72
C VAL A 763 -2.07 -45.54 19.95
N PHE A 764 -1.61 -45.01 21.10
CA PHE A 764 -1.53 -45.77 22.34
C PHE A 764 -2.90 -46.28 22.80
N PHE A 765 -3.91 -45.41 22.81
CA PHE A 765 -5.28 -45.75 23.23
C PHE A 765 -6.06 -46.57 22.21
N LEU A 766 -5.57 -46.75 20.97
CA LEU A 766 -6.08 -47.78 20.05
C LEU A 766 -5.41 -49.14 20.31
N VAL A 767 -4.08 -49.18 20.40
CA VAL A 767 -3.32 -50.45 20.43
C VAL A 767 -3.41 -51.14 21.80
N MET A 768 -3.36 -50.38 22.89
CA MET A 768 -3.34 -50.93 24.25
C MET A 768 -4.64 -51.67 24.61
N PRO A 769 -5.84 -51.11 24.39
CA PRO A 769 -7.10 -51.83 24.62
C PRO A 769 -7.25 -53.06 23.72
N VAL A 770 -6.92 -52.94 22.43
CA VAL A 770 -6.98 -54.08 21.50
C VAL A 770 -6.08 -55.22 21.97
N GLY A 771 -4.88 -54.91 22.45
CA GLY A 771 -3.96 -55.89 23.02
C GLY A 771 -4.52 -56.56 24.28
N ILE A 772 -5.04 -55.78 25.23
CA ILE A 772 -5.63 -56.29 26.47
C ILE A 772 -6.85 -57.18 26.16
N ASN A 773 -7.77 -56.71 25.33
CA ASN A 773 -8.98 -57.43 24.92
C ASN A 773 -8.64 -58.73 24.20
N THR A 774 -7.63 -58.73 23.32
CA THR A 774 -7.16 -59.93 22.63
C THR A 774 -6.59 -60.96 23.62
N ILE A 775 -5.70 -60.54 24.53
CA ILE A 775 -5.11 -61.42 25.55
C ILE A 775 -6.22 -62.01 26.45
N LEU A 776 -7.15 -61.17 26.88
CA LEU A 776 -8.31 -61.59 27.67
C LEU A 776 -9.17 -62.58 26.89
N ALA A 777 -9.50 -62.32 25.63
CA ALA A 777 -10.31 -63.20 24.79
C ALA A 777 -9.68 -64.59 24.63
N PHE A 778 -8.37 -64.65 24.30
CA PHE A 778 -7.65 -65.91 24.17
C PHE A 778 -7.55 -66.66 25.50
N SER A 779 -7.25 -65.96 26.60
CA SER A 779 -7.21 -66.56 27.95
C SER A 779 -8.57 -67.11 28.35
N ILE A 780 -9.63 -66.35 28.08
CA ILE A 780 -11.01 -66.70 28.36
C ILE A 780 -11.44 -67.96 27.59
N VAL A 781 -11.21 -68.00 26.28
CA VAL A 781 -11.59 -69.13 25.42
C VAL A 781 -10.76 -70.38 25.75
N THR A 782 -9.46 -70.23 25.99
CA THR A 782 -8.57 -71.34 26.35
C THR A 782 -8.95 -71.94 27.70
N ASN A 783 -9.24 -71.09 28.70
CA ASN A 783 -9.69 -71.54 30.01
C ASN A 783 -11.06 -72.24 29.93
N GLU A 784 -12.00 -71.73 29.14
CA GLU A 784 -13.31 -72.36 28.97
C GLU A 784 -13.23 -73.69 28.21
N ASN A 785 -12.22 -73.88 27.35
CA ASN A 785 -11.99 -75.14 26.63
C ASN A 785 -11.63 -76.33 27.54
N THR A 786 -11.39 -76.08 28.84
CA THR A 786 -11.27 -77.14 29.86
C THR A 786 -12.62 -77.73 30.27
N ASN A 787 -13.74 -77.02 30.02
CA ASN A 787 -15.10 -77.50 30.24
C ASN A 787 -15.50 -78.46 29.10
N THR A 788 -15.89 -79.68 29.46
CA THR A 788 -16.23 -80.76 28.50
C THR A 788 -17.34 -80.37 27.53
N LYS A 789 -18.37 -79.64 27.99
CA LYS A 789 -19.49 -79.18 27.16
C LYS A 789 -19.07 -78.12 26.16
N PHE A 790 -18.24 -77.16 26.57
CA PHE A 790 -17.73 -76.11 25.70
C PHE A 790 -16.71 -76.66 24.69
N ASN A 791 -15.83 -77.58 25.11
CA ASN A 791 -14.83 -78.20 24.24
C ASN A 791 -15.48 -78.97 23.08
N GLN A 792 -16.54 -79.73 23.35
CA GLN A 792 -17.28 -80.46 22.33
C GLN A 792 -17.94 -79.50 21.32
N TRP A 793 -18.52 -78.40 21.79
CA TRP A 793 -19.06 -77.35 20.93
C TRP A 793 -17.96 -76.64 20.13
N PHE A 794 -16.81 -76.32 20.75
CA PHE A 794 -15.68 -75.63 20.15
C PHE A 794 -15.07 -76.45 19.00
N LYS A 795 -14.85 -77.77 19.20
CA LYS A 795 -14.38 -78.68 18.14
C LYS A 795 -15.33 -78.76 16.94
N THR A 796 -16.62 -78.57 17.17
CA THR A 796 -17.63 -78.59 16.10
C THR A 796 -17.72 -77.26 15.35
N ASN A 797 -17.38 -76.14 16.00
CA ASN A 797 -17.56 -74.77 15.48
C ASN A 797 -16.27 -73.95 15.49
N GLU A 798 -15.11 -74.60 15.37
CA GLU A 798 -13.77 -74.04 15.58
C GLU A 798 -13.55 -72.72 14.83
N LYS A 799 -13.95 -72.66 13.55
CA LYS A 799 -13.80 -71.46 12.71
C LYS A 799 -14.58 -70.26 13.25
N VAL A 800 -15.81 -70.48 13.72
CA VAL A 800 -16.67 -69.42 14.26
C VAL A 800 -16.13 -68.96 15.62
N ALA A 801 -15.74 -69.90 16.47
CA ALA A 801 -15.14 -69.57 17.77
C ALA A 801 -13.85 -68.76 17.61
N PHE A 802 -12.96 -69.15 16.69
CA PHE A 802 -11.73 -68.43 16.41
C PHE A 802 -11.99 -67.01 15.86
N LEU A 803 -12.93 -66.88 14.91
CA LEU A 803 -13.31 -65.57 14.35
C LEU A 803 -13.79 -64.60 15.44
N PHE A 804 -14.72 -65.04 16.31
CA PHE A 804 -15.23 -64.18 17.39
C PHE A 804 -14.22 -63.97 18.52
N THR A 805 -13.22 -64.85 18.66
CA THR A 805 -12.07 -64.61 19.56
C THR A 805 -11.18 -63.50 19.03
N ILE A 806 -10.95 -63.42 17.71
CA ILE A 806 -10.22 -62.31 17.09
C ILE A 806 -11.02 -61.01 17.14
N LEU A 807 -12.31 -61.06 16.79
CA LEU A 807 -13.19 -59.88 16.85
C LEU A 807 -13.34 -59.34 18.27
N ALA A 808 -13.22 -60.22 19.27
CA ALA A 808 -13.19 -59.83 20.67
C ALA A 808 -11.95 -59.03 21.07
N GLY A 809 -10.94 -58.97 20.21
CA GLY A 809 -9.84 -58.02 20.33
C GLY A 809 -10.31 -56.56 20.17
N ALA A 810 -11.34 -56.28 19.37
CA ALA A 810 -11.92 -54.95 19.28
C ALA A 810 -12.74 -54.63 20.54
N ASP A 811 -13.71 -55.47 20.87
CA ASP A 811 -14.46 -55.39 22.14
C ASP A 811 -14.73 -56.82 22.63
N ILE A 812 -14.34 -57.10 23.87
CA ILE A 812 -14.52 -58.42 24.51
C ILE A 812 -15.97 -58.91 24.47
N LYS A 813 -16.96 -58.02 24.34
CA LYS A 813 -18.38 -58.36 24.17
C LYS A 813 -18.68 -59.12 22.88
N ALA A 814 -17.81 -59.09 21.87
CA ALA A 814 -17.97 -59.90 20.67
C ALA A 814 -18.09 -61.40 21.00
N LEU A 815 -17.50 -61.86 22.11
CA LEU A 815 -17.66 -63.24 22.59
C LEU A 815 -19.11 -63.58 22.98
N ASN A 816 -19.90 -62.62 23.48
CA ASN A 816 -21.29 -62.87 23.85
C ASN A 816 -22.16 -63.26 22.64
N ILE A 817 -21.72 -62.96 21.43
CA ILE A 817 -22.40 -63.36 20.19
C ILE A 817 -22.39 -64.88 20.05
N LEU A 818 -21.35 -65.57 20.53
CA LEU A 818 -21.26 -67.03 20.51
C LEU A 818 -22.32 -67.72 21.39
N HIS A 819 -22.90 -67.00 22.37
CA HIS A 819 -23.96 -67.49 23.26
C HIS A 819 -25.34 -66.86 22.96
N SER A 820 -25.46 -66.06 21.89
CA SER A 820 -26.69 -65.28 21.60
C SER A 820 -27.83 -66.08 20.97
N ASN A 821 -27.61 -67.33 20.57
CA ASN A 821 -28.52 -68.12 19.74
C ASN A 821 -28.95 -67.35 18.46
N LEU A 822 -28.00 -66.66 17.84
CA LEU A 822 -28.25 -65.80 16.68
C LEU A 822 -28.94 -66.55 15.54
N ALA A 823 -30.11 -66.06 15.12
CA ALA A 823 -30.95 -66.62 14.05
C ALA A 823 -31.23 -68.13 14.17
N GLY A 824 -31.13 -68.69 15.39
CA GLY A 824 -31.35 -70.10 15.68
C GLY A 824 -30.21 -71.03 15.27
N PHE A 825 -29.05 -70.52 14.84
CA PHE A 825 -27.94 -71.36 14.41
C PHE A 825 -27.22 -72.03 15.60
N SER A 826 -26.89 -73.31 15.45
CA SER A 826 -26.17 -74.10 16.47
C SER A 826 -24.75 -73.57 16.77
N CYS A 827 -24.12 -72.90 15.81
CA CYS A 827 -22.82 -72.26 15.98
C CYS A 827 -22.84 -70.99 16.84
N PHE A 828 -24.01 -70.50 17.27
CA PHE A 828 -24.17 -69.40 18.23
C PHE A 828 -24.85 -69.85 19.53
N ARG A 829 -24.82 -71.15 19.82
CA ARG A 829 -25.31 -71.77 21.06
C ARG A 829 -24.17 -72.31 21.92
N ALA A 830 -23.12 -71.51 22.12
CA ALA A 830 -22.00 -71.90 22.97
C ALA A 830 -22.47 -72.08 24.43
N PRO A 831 -22.13 -73.20 25.10
CA PRO A 831 -22.48 -73.41 26.50
C PRO A 831 -21.48 -72.69 27.41
N PHE A 832 -21.72 -71.40 27.64
CA PHE A 832 -20.87 -70.57 28.52
C PHE A 832 -21.11 -70.89 30.00
N SER A 833 -20.04 -71.09 30.78
CA SER A 833 -20.12 -71.12 32.25
C SER A 833 -20.51 -69.76 32.83
N GLU A 834 -21.09 -69.74 34.04
CA GLU A 834 -21.38 -68.48 34.74
C GLU A 834 -20.11 -67.71 35.10
N SER A 835 -18.99 -68.42 35.33
CA SER A 835 -17.67 -67.81 35.52
C SER A 835 -17.21 -67.05 34.27
N LEU A 836 -17.41 -67.62 33.08
CA LEU A 836 -17.10 -66.98 31.80
C LEU A 836 -17.90 -65.69 31.59
N LYS A 837 -19.22 -65.72 31.82
CA LYS A 837 -20.08 -64.53 31.69
C LYS A 837 -19.64 -63.39 32.61
N VAL A 838 -19.20 -63.71 33.83
CA VAL A 838 -18.64 -62.73 34.78
C VAL A 838 -17.30 -62.17 34.30
N LYS A 839 -16.41 -63.00 33.73
CA LYS A 839 -15.14 -62.54 33.16
C LYS A 839 -15.33 -61.62 31.95
N ILE A 840 -16.27 -61.93 31.04
CA ILE A 840 -16.61 -61.06 29.91
C ILE A 840 -17.20 -59.73 30.42
N LEU A 841 -18.06 -59.77 31.44
CA LEU A 841 -18.60 -58.56 32.06
C LEU A 841 -17.50 -57.65 32.63
N TRP A 842 -16.57 -58.20 33.42
CA TRP A 842 -15.45 -57.44 33.99
C TRP A 842 -14.45 -56.97 32.93
N GLY A 843 -14.16 -57.79 31.91
CA GLY A 843 -13.36 -57.39 30.77
C GLY A 843 -13.97 -56.20 30.04
N SER A 844 -15.30 -56.19 29.87
CA SER A 844 -15.97 -55.03 29.28
C SER A 844 -15.92 -53.81 30.23
N CYS A 845 -16.01 -53.99 31.56
CA CYS A 845 -15.74 -52.94 32.55
C CYS A 845 -14.40 -52.24 32.32
N LEU A 846 -13.35 -53.01 32.09
CA LEU A 846 -12.02 -52.48 31.82
C LEU A 846 -11.98 -51.62 30.54
N SER A 847 -12.66 -52.04 29.46
CA SER A 847 -12.63 -51.34 28.16
C SER A 847 -13.13 -49.88 28.24
N ILE A 848 -14.14 -49.57 29.06
CA ILE A 848 -14.62 -48.18 29.23
C ILE A 848 -13.49 -47.24 29.69
N PHE A 849 -12.65 -47.71 30.61
CA PHE A 849 -11.61 -46.88 31.20
C PHE A 849 -10.33 -46.87 30.37
N THR A 850 -10.06 -47.95 29.62
CA THR A 850 -8.87 -48.06 28.80
C THR A 850 -9.05 -47.52 27.39
N GLU A 851 -10.29 -47.43 26.88
CA GLU A 851 -10.60 -47.10 25.49
C GLU A 851 -11.64 -45.97 25.39
N ASP A 852 -12.90 -46.24 25.74
CA ASP A 852 -14.04 -45.36 25.46
C ASP A 852 -13.86 -43.92 26.02
N ILE A 853 -13.46 -43.79 27.30
CA ILE A 853 -13.29 -42.48 27.95
C ILE A 853 -12.06 -41.71 27.39
N PRO A 854 -10.84 -42.28 27.38
CA PRO A 854 -9.68 -41.62 26.79
C PRO A 854 -9.91 -41.14 25.35
N GLN A 855 -10.60 -41.94 24.56
CA GLN A 855 -10.85 -41.67 23.15
C GLN A 855 -11.80 -40.50 22.93
N VAL A 856 -12.92 -40.45 23.65
CA VAL A 856 -13.83 -39.29 23.63
C VAL A 856 -13.07 -38.03 24.09
N ALA A 857 -12.22 -38.13 25.12
CA ALA A 857 -11.43 -36.99 25.58
C ALA A 857 -10.45 -36.48 24.51
N ILE A 858 -9.76 -37.39 23.80
CA ILE A 858 -8.86 -37.04 22.68
C ILE A 858 -9.62 -36.35 21.55
N GLN A 859 -10.78 -36.88 21.16
CA GLN A 859 -11.59 -36.34 20.07
C GLN A 859 -12.19 -34.96 20.42
N ILE A 860 -12.63 -34.75 21.67
CA ILE A 860 -13.08 -33.44 22.16
C ILE A 860 -11.93 -32.43 22.10
N TYR A 861 -10.75 -32.81 22.61
CA TYR A 861 -9.58 -31.93 22.61
C TYR A 861 -9.14 -31.59 21.18
N TYR A 862 -9.16 -32.57 20.26
CA TYR A 862 -8.90 -32.34 18.84
C TYR A 862 -9.87 -31.30 18.25
N THR A 863 -11.18 -31.46 18.47
CA THR A 863 -12.23 -30.57 17.93
C THR A 863 -12.12 -29.13 18.47
N GLN A 864 -11.58 -28.96 19.68
CA GLN A 864 -11.32 -27.64 20.25
C GLN A 864 -10.10 -26.93 19.64
N LYS A 865 -9.15 -27.69 19.10
CA LYS A 865 -7.85 -27.17 18.65
C LYS A 865 -7.71 -27.03 17.14
N VAL A 866 -8.37 -27.89 16.36
CA VAL A 866 -8.27 -27.83 14.90
C VAL A 866 -9.09 -26.67 14.33
N ASN A 867 -8.56 -26.10 13.24
CA ASN A 867 -9.11 -24.96 12.52
C ASN A 867 -10.13 -25.40 11.46
N PHE A 868 -9.81 -26.46 10.69
CA PHE A 868 -10.66 -26.97 9.62
C PHE A 868 -11.55 -28.11 10.12
N ASN A 869 -12.87 -27.95 9.95
CA ASN A 869 -13.83 -29.00 10.30
C ASN A 869 -13.74 -30.14 9.28
N ASP A 870 -12.96 -31.18 9.57
CA ASP A 870 -13.08 -32.45 8.88
C ASP A 870 -14.30 -33.22 9.42
N ILE A 871 -15.01 -33.94 8.56
CA ILE A 871 -16.18 -34.73 8.93
C ILE A 871 -15.76 -35.96 9.75
N ILE A 872 -14.57 -36.53 9.50
CA ILE A 872 -14.13 -37.76 10.17
C ILE A 872 -14.08 -37.59 11.70
N PRO A 873 -13.37 -36.59 12.27
CA PRO A 873 -13.33 -36.34 13.72
C PRO A 873 -14.71 -36.14 14.36
N PHE A 874 -15.65 -35.54 13.62
CA PHE A 874 -17.01 -35.34 14.10
C PHE A 874 -17.80 -36.67 14.14
N LEU A 875 -17.72 -37.47 13.08
CA LEU A 875 -18.35 -38.80 13.03
C LEU A 875 -17.74 -39.75 14.06
N THR A 876 -16.43 -39.69 14.27
CA THR A 876 -15.74 -40.50 15.29
C THR A 876 -16.20 -40.11 16.67
N LEU A 877 -16.33 -38.81 16.97
CA LEU A 877 -16.85 -38.32 18.23
C LEU A 877 -18.28 -38.79 18.49
N ILE A 878 -19.15 -38.78 17.45
CA ILE A 878 -20.50 -39.34 17.56
C ILE A 878 -20.46 -40.85 17.85
N SER A 879 -19.64 -41.61 17.12
CA SER A 879 -19.49 -43.06 17.30
C SER A 879 -19.06 -43.39 18.72
N SER A 880 -17.94 -42.82 19.18
CA SER A 880 -17.37 -43.10 20.48
C SER A 880 -18.30 -42.66 21.62
N THR A 881 -19.00 -41.53 21.46
CA THR A 881 -20.01 -41.08 22.45
C THR A 881 -21.21 -42.03 22.51
N LEU A 882 -21.68 -42.52 21.35
CA LEU A 882 -22.78 -43.46 21.27
C LEU A 882 -22.40 -44.82 21.86
N ASN A 883 -21.19 -45.32 21.55
CA ASN A 883 -20.67 -46.57 22.11
C ASN A 883 -20.52 -46.47 23.63
N LEU A 884 -19.90 -45.41 24.14
CA LEU A 884 -19.78 -45.14 25.58
C LEU A 884 -21.15 -45.11 26.28
N THR A 885 -22.13 -44.44 25.67
CA THR A 885 -23.49 -44.34 26.23
C THR A 885 -24.16 -45.70 26.31
N ILE A 886 -24.11 -46.49 25.24
CA ILE A 886 -24.65 -47.86 25.20
C ILE A 886 -23.96 -48.73 26.25
N ASN A 887 -22.64 -48.60 26.37
CA ASN A 887 -21.83 -49.36 27.32
C ASN A 887 -22.22 -49.04 28.76
N ILE A 888 -22.39 -47.76 29.11
CA ILE A 888 -22.82 -47.34 30.46
C ILE A 888 -24.25 -47.82 30.76
N VAL A 889 -25.20 -47.59 29.84
CA VAL A 889 -26.62 -47.92 30.05
C VAL A 889 -26.83 -49.43 30.17
N SER A 890 -26.21 -50.23 29.30
CA SER A 890 -26.27 -51.70 29.36
C SER A 890 -25.77 -52.24 30.71
N ARG A 891 -24.73 -51.60 31.29
CA ARG A 891 -24.14 -52.03 32.57
C ARG A 891 -24.98 -51.65 33.76
N LEU A 892 -25.53 -50.43 33.78
CA LEU A 892 -26.51 -50.02 34.80
C LEU A 892 -27.68 -51.00 34.82
N TYR A 893 -28.22 -51.35 33.64
CA TYR A 893 -29.29 -52.33 33.52
C TYR A 893 -28.90 -53.70 34.09
N HIS A 894 -27.74 -54.25 33.72
CA HIS A 894 -27.28 -55.56 34.22
C HIS A 894 -27.01 -55.58 35.73
N VAL A 895 -26.43 -54.52 36.29
CA VAL A 895 -26.17 -54.42 37.74
C VAL A 895 -27.48 -54.31 38.52
N THR A 896 -28.42 -53.47 38.07
CA THR A 896 -29.74 -53.33 38.71
C THR A 896 -30.51 -54.64 38.70
N ASN A 897 -30.51 -55.38 37.58
CA ASN A 897 -31.20 -56.67 37.51
C ASN A 897 -30.57 -57.74 38.41
N ARG A 898 -29.24 -57.73 38.59
CA ARG A 898 -28.54 -58.67 39.48
C ARG A 898 -28.83 -58.39 40.96
N VAL A 899 -28.89 -57.11 41.34
CA VAL A 899 -29.24 -56.70 42.71
C VAL A 899 -30.71 -57.01 43.01
N ILE A 900 -31.62 -56.82 42.05
CA ILE A 900 -33.05 -57.17 42.21
C ILE A 900 -33.22 -58.70 42.37
N ASN A 901 -32.52 -59.51 41.57
CA ASN A 901 -32.63 -60.97 41.64
C ASN A 901 -31.95 -61.58 42.89
N GLN A 902 -30.85 -60.99 43.38
CA GLN A 902 -30.24 -61.41 44.66
C GLN A 902 -31.12 -61.06 45.87
N ASN A 903 -31.86 -59.94 45.80
CA ASN A 903 -32.84 -59.61 46.83
C ASN A 903 -34.07 -60.51 46.78
N ALA A 904 -34.46 -61.02 45.60
CA ALA A 904 -35.53 -62.01 45.46
C ALA A 904 -35.14 -63.40 45.97
N SER A 905 -33.89 -63.85 45.76
CA SER A 905 -33.42 -65.15 46.29
C SER A 905 -33.22 -65.15 47.81
N ASN A 906 -32.83 -64.02 48.40
CA ASN A 906 -32.70 -63.89 49.84
C ASN A 906 -34.05 -63.83 50.58
N TYR A 907 -35.15 -63.49 49.89
CA TYR A 907 -36.50 -63.53 50.48
C TYR A 907 -37.11 -64.95 50.50
N ILE A 908 -36.63 -65.87 49.65
CA ILE A 908 -37.17 -67.24 49.54
C ILE A 908 -36.48 -68.20 50.52
N HIS A 909 -35.29 -67.86 51.03
CA HIS A 909 -34.53 -68.74 51.92
C HIS A 909 -34.95 -68.69 53.41
N ASP A 910 -35.87 -67.80 53.80
CA ASP A 910 -36.38 -67.66 55.17
C ASP A 910 -37.77 -68.31 55.41
N SER A 911 -38.33 -69.01 54.42
CA SER A 911 -39.60 -69.72 54.58
C SER A 911 -39.58 -71.13 53.98
N ASN A 912 -39.62 -72.12 54.88
CA ASN A 912 -40.06 -73.52 54.73
C ASN A 912 -38.98 -74.61 54.64
N ASP A 913 -38.64 -75.14 55.83
CA ASP A 913 -38.58 -76.59 56.08
C ASP A 913 -39.98 -77.20 55.84
N SER A 914 -40.11 -78.16 54.92
CA SER A 914 -40.88 -79.43 55.07
C SER A 914 -41.17 -80.10 53.72
N ASP A 915 -40.71 -81.35 53.63
CA ASP A 915 -41.05 -82.52 52.81
C ASP A 915 -41.89 -82.47 51.50
N ASP A 916 -41.38 -83.31 50.59
CA ASP A 916 -42.03 -84.27 49.66
C ASP A 916 -42.54 -83.89 48.25
N SER A 917 -41.89 -84.58 47.30
CA SER A 917 -42.38 -85.24 46.06
C SER A 917 -42.72 -84.44 44.78
N ASP A 918 -42.02 -84.88 43.74
CA ASP A 918 -42.37 -85.09 42.32
C ASP A 918 -42.78 -83.95 41.36
N GLU A 919 -42.00 -83.91 40.26
CA GLU A 919 -42.29 -83.59 38.86
C GLU A 919 -43.42 -82.57 38.54
N ILE A 920 -43.07 -81.50 37.80
CA ILE A 920 -43.61 -81.16 36.47
C ILE A 920 -42.95 -79.87 35.92
N ASP A 921 -42.79 -79.87 34.60
CA ASP A 921 -42.34 -78.81 33.68
C ASP A 921 -42.65 -77.36 34.07
N ASP A 922 -41.69 -76.46 33.80
CA ASP A 922 -41.96 -75.02 33.72
C ASP A 922 -41.61 -74.44 32.34
N LEU A 923 -42.69 -73.98 31.71
CA LEU A 923 -42.81 -73.25 30.46
C LEU A 923 -43.11 -71.80 30.84
N ASP A 924 -42.13 -70.91 30.82
CA ASP A 924 -42.39 -69.49 31.12
C ASP A 924 -42.53 -68.64 29.86
N ALA A 925 -43.78 -68.22 29.64
CA ALA A 925 -44.22 -67.27 28.65
C ALA A 925 -44.00 -65.83 29.12
N VAL A 926 -43.58 -64.98 28.17
CA VAL A 926 -43.40 -63.54 28.34
C VAL A 926 -44.75 -62.84 28.56
N VAL A 927 -44.90 -62.15 29.70
CA VAL A 927 -45.98 -61.17 29.94
C VAL A 927 -45.37 -59.76 30.02
N LEU A 928 -45.74 -58.90 29.07
CA LEU A 928 -45.48 -57.46 29.07
C LEU A 928 -46.55 -56.73 29.90
N PRO A 929 -46.21 -55.74 30.76
CA PRO A 929 -47.20 -54.84 31.33
C PRO A 929 -47.42 -53.59 30.46
N ASN A 930 -48.70 -53.28 30.31
CA ASN A 930 -49.28 -52.14 29.60
C ASN A 930 -48.89 -50.75 30.13
N SER A 931 -48.86 -49.80 29.20
CA SER A 931 -48.73 -48.36 29.41
C SER A 931 -49.82 -47.77 30.32
N SER A 932 -49.43 -46.99 31.33
CA SER A 932 -50.35 -46.08 32.05
C SER A 932 -50.14 -44.63 31.61
N LYS A 933 -51.18 -44.07 30.98
CA LYS A 933 -51.32 -42.64 30.64
C LYS A 933 -51.40 -41.82 31.94
N LYS A 934 -50.46 -40.90 32.17
CA LYS A 934 -50.57 -39.88 33.22
C LYS A 934 -51.14 -38.58 32.64
N LYS A 935 -52.34 -38.21 33.11
CA LYS A 935 -53.02 -36.93 32.86
C LYS A 935 -52.30 -35.79 33.58
N ILE A 936 -52.18 -34.68 32.86
CA ILE A 936 -51.82 -33.33 33.31
C ILE A 936 -52.79 -32.85 34.40
N LYS A 937 -52.26 -32.26 35.48
CA LYS A 937 -52.98 -31.27 36.30
C LYS A 937 -52.07 -30.06 36.54
N LYS A 938 -52.57 -28.90 36.15
CA LYS A 938 -52.01 -27.55 36.33
C LYS A 938 -51.76 -27.24 37.81
N LYS A 939 -50.62 -26.61 38.10
CA LYS A 939 -50.57 -25.19 38.46
C LYS A 939 -49.18 -24.63 38.16
#